data_AF-A0A962LHG8-F1
#
_entry.id   AF-A0A962LHG8-F1
#
_cell.length_a   1.000
_cell.length_b   1.000
_cell.length_c   1.000
_cell.angle_alpha   90.00
_cell.angle_beta   90.00
_cell.angle_gamma   90.00
#
_symmetry.space_group_name_H-M   'P 1'
#
loop_
_entity.id
_entity.type
_entity.pdbx_description
1 polymer ?
#
loop_
_entity_poly.entity_id
_entity_poly.type
_entity_poly.pdbx_seq_one_letter_code
_entity_poly.pdbx_strand_id
1 'polypeptide(L)'
;MNKFNLTFRGKIIEGHDPGKVKDRLASLLAIDDPKLLQRYFSGDPVVLRHNMERREAAELYARLRRLGVHAELVKVGERGDLHAGEKPPEPAPAEPTPPQAKPEKKRRAGKAAAKKALLTEQAALLKAKEDALRKALRAREKEQAKNRKAEEARKKAEEQARKRAIEKEQAAQRRAMEEQAVQRAAVELAQKPSLKPVEARVRTRLETPSRQRNSGEADGRRKRQPGAPNLYSMTPFRNTPAIRARATESRRIKRLAFTSAALALAAAVILGAGLLGRSAPPAPAGASAIAIEPQRGPLLLTAADLLQHDRAGVGVADLTLRSMGVAELAAPMVFNASGELLAPGRLDESQPTPADSAPPLLRCVLAESRCEQFSPALAGTTISALAVHPLDGNIFIADASAGELLKVSPEGAVLARAAVELPPHPALRLDAGLLLSNRPGGTRIGVFRYEDDAFGQELAEIELLAGSGGAPGHNEIVDFLWNREHWWVLLAPANGSGAQLHRFDAQWQLVDKPEQLAGSQPVQLVNWGGRILLVDPGRIPVQRFNDAGVAEAALVSDKLADILARGERREKLIMLTWRTAIALCLLAAAAGLFLGWLHRARSMVYTSCKEQGAEPVDRLADSIDWAEIEPDRKTILGKKRGSSYAALALVIVACAGFLGVSALALAAILLALAGPAAALLLLQRGDQGHIGINGDKLLLVDHDGLYHMGSGSRIHYRGRFVMIDDVTVFTGSPLLPAFSRAWIEQHLRPLVANGVRVDRTILFVKLLQARHPLALGAVAIAATSAAAVALLSLQGIF
;
A
#
# COMPACT_ATOMS: atom_id res chain seq x y z
N MET A 1 18.61 6.04 23.83
CA MET A 1 17.23 5.86 24.34
C MET A 1 17.37 5.38 25.77
N ASN A 2 16.70 6.03 26.73
CA ASN A 2 16.82 5.69 28.14
C ASN A 2 16.07 4.38 28.40
N LYS A 3 16.75 3.38 28.97
CA LYS A 3 16.15 2.11 29.42
C LYS A 3 15.87 2.19 30.92
N PHE A 4 14.85 1.49 31.39
CA PHE A 4 14.43 1.48 32.79
C PHE A 4 14.28 0.07 33.33
N ASN A 5 14.62 -0.12 34.60
CA ASN A 5 14.31 -1.29 35.40
C ASN A 5 13.13 -0.96 36.32
N LEU A 6 12.17 -1.87 36.42
CA LEU A 6 11.03 -1.73 37.32
C LEU A 6 11.30 -2.55 38.58
N THR A 7 11.49 -1.87 39.70
CA THR A 7 11.86 -2.48 40.99
C THR A 7 10.69 -2.40 41.96
N PHE A 8 10.45 -3.48 42.71
CA PHE A 8 9.41 -3.60 43.71
C PHE A 8 10.02 -3.95 45.06
N ARG A 9 9.56 -3.33 46.15
CA ARG A 9 10.10 -3.51 47.51
C ARG A 9 9.08 -4.09 48.51
N GLY A 10 8.07 -4.81 48.03
CA GLY A 10 7.05 -5.38 48.91
C GLY A 10 6.06 -4.38 49.53
N LYS A 11 6.15 -3.08 49.24
CA LYS A 11 5.28 -2.05 49.83
C LYS A 11 3.93 -1.95 49.11
N ILE A 12 2.85 -1.97 49.89
CA ILE A 12 1.47 -1.80 49.44
C ILE A 12 1.02 -0.37 49.75
N ILE A 13 0.25 0.23 48.84
CA ILE A 13 -0.27 1.59 48.99
C ILE A 13 -1.37 1.60 50.05
N GLU A 14 -1.34 2.59 50.95
CA GLU A 14 -2.31 2.74 52.03
C GLU A 14 -3.76 2.73 51.51
N GLY A 15 -4.67 2.08 52.25
CA GLY A 15 -6.07 1.94 51.89
C GLY A 15 -6.42 0.73 51.00
N HIS A 16 -5.44 -0.10 50.61
CA HIS A 16 -5.68 -1.34 49.85
C HIS A 16 -5.52 -2.59 50.74
N ASP A 17 -6.41 -3.57 50.57
CA ASP A 17 -6.38 -4.84 51.30
C ASP A 17 -5.17 -5.70 50.86
N PRO A 18 -4.24 -6.03 51.78
CA PRO A 18 -3.00 -6.71 51.44
C PRO A 18 -3.20 -8.11 50.86
N GLY A 19 -4.28 -8.82 51.20
CA GLY A 19 -4.58 -10.14 50.63
C GLY A 19 -4.90 -10.03 49.13
N LYS A 20 -5.85 -9.15 48.80
CA LYS A 20 -6.28 -8.93 47.41
C LYS A 20 -5.18 -8.35 46.52
N VAL A 21 -4.28 -7.54 47.07
CA VAL A 21 -3.13 -7.00 46.32
C VAL A 21 -2.14 -8.10 45.96
N LYS A 22 -1.89 -9.06 46.88
CA LYS A 22 -1.02 -10.22 46.61
C LYS A 22 -1.59 -11.11 45.50
N ASP A 23 -2.88 -11.43 45.55
CA ASP A 23 -3.54 -12.29 44.55
C ASP A 23 -3.55 -11.64 43.16
N ARG A 24 -3.81 -10.33 43.10
CA ARG A 24 -3.78 -9.56 41.84
C ARG A 24 -2.36 -9.43 41.28
N LEU A 25 -1.35 -9.30 42.15
CA LEU A 25 0.05 -9.26 41.72
C LEU A 25 0.51 -10.63 41.21
N ALA A 26 0.12 -11.72 41.88
CA ALA A 26 0.38 -13.09 41.43
C ALA A 26 -0.24 -13.33 40.05
N SER A 27 -1.50 -12.91 39.86
CA SER A 27 -2.19 -12.99 38.57
C SER A 27 -1.51 -12.17 37.48
N LEU A 28 -1.01 -10.97 37.80
CA LEU A 28 -0.36 -10.10 36.81
C LEU A 28 1.02 -10.62 36.38
N LEU A 29 1.74 -11.28 37.30
CA LEU A 29 3.07 -11.83 37.05
C LEU A 29 3.05 -13.33 36.71
N ALA A 30 1.88 -13.96 36.65
CA ALA A 30 1.69 -15.40 36.45
C ALA A 30 2.56 -16.24 37.42
N ILE A 31 2.51 -15.89 38.71
CA ILE A 31 3.23 -16.61 39.77
C ILE A 31 2.27 -17.58 40.46
N ASP A 32 2.44 -18.87 40.19
CA ASP A 32 1.62 -19.93 40.79
C ASP A 32 2.19 -20.46 42.12
N ASP A 33 3.46 -20.14 42.45
CA ASP A 33 4.11 -20.57 43.70
C ASP A 33 3.90 -19.56 44.84
N PRO A 34 3.15 -19.92 45.91
CA PRO A 34 2.89 -19.03 47.04
C PRO A 34 4.14 -18.68 47.86
N LYS A 35 5.17 -19.55 47.87
CA LYS A 35 6.43 -19.27 48.58
C LYS A 35 7.24 -18.19 47.87
N LEU A 36 7.22 -18.21 46.54
CA LEU A 36 7.89 -17.25 45.70
C LEU A 36 7.16 -15.88 45.76
N LEU A 37 5.83 -15.89 45.84
CA LEU A 37 5.04 -14.68 46.08
C LEU A 37 5.36 -14.04 47.44
N GLN A 38 5.47 -14.82 48.53
CA GLN A 38 5.86 -14.29 49.84
C GLN A 38 7.24 -13.63 49.82
N ARG A 39 8.18 -14.17 49.03
CA ARG A 39 9.52 -13.60 48.86
C ARG A 39 9.50 -12.22 48.20
N TYR A 40 8.57 -11.92 47.30
CA TYR A 40 8.42 -10.57 46.72
C TYR A 40 7.92 -9.53 47.72
N PHE A 41 7.32 -9.96 48.83
CA PHE A 41 6.85 -9.09 49.92
C PHE A 41 7.76 -9.14 51.15
N SER A 42 8.99 -9.68 51.04
CA SER A 42 9.97 -9.70 52.14
C SER A 42 10.51 -8.32 52.52
N GLY A 43 10.30 -7.31 51.66
CA GLY A 43 10.84 -5.96 51.82
C GLY A 43 12.11 -5.69 51.01
N ASP A 44 12.73 -6.74 50.45
CA ASP A 44 13.91 -6.62 49.60
C ASP A 44 13.56 -6.04 48.23
N PRO A 45 14.42 -5.22 47.62
CA PRO A 45 14.21 -4.73 46.26
C PRO A 45 14.35 -5.87 45.25
N VAL A 46 13.23 -6.28 44.66
CA VAL A 46 13.22 -7.25 43.56
C VAL A 46 12.90 -6.54 42.26
N VAL A 47 13.73 -6.76 41.25
CA VAL A 47 13.50 -6.18 39.93
C VAL A 47 12.53 -7.06 39.16
N LEU A 48 11.31 -6.58 38.95
CA LEU A 48 10.24 -7.32 38.26
C LEU A 48 10.54 -7.47 36.76
N ARG A 49 11.14 -6.44 36.15
CA ARG A 49 11.49 -6.48 34.72
C ARG A 49 12.64 -5.51 34.40
N HIS A 50 13.56 -5.94 33.54
CA HIS A 50 14.79 -5.20 33.23
C HIS A 50 14.73 -4.58 31.82
N ASN A 51 15.50 -3.52 31.59
CA ASN A 51 15.79 -2.98 30.26
C ASN A 51 14.58 -2.52 29.42
N MET A 52 13.52 -2.06 30.07
CA MET A 52 12.29 -1.63 29.41
C MET A 52 12.43 -0.28 28.71
N GLU A 53 11.73 -0.12 27.59
CA GLU A 53 11.60 1.18 26.93
C GLU A 53 10.66 2.10 27.72
N ARG A 54 10.87 3.43 27.61
CA ARG A 54 10.15 4.43 28.42
C ARG A 54 8.61 4.28 28.40
N ARG A 55 8.03 3.92 27.25
CA ARG A 55 6.58 3.77 27.09
C ARG A 55 6.05 2.53 27.81
N GLU A 56 6.69 1.39 27.56
CA GLU A 56 6.34 0.12 28.21
C GLU A 56 6.53 0.20 29.74
N ALA A 57 7.61 0.85 30.18
CA ALA A 57 7.92 1.00 31.59
C ALA A 57 6.90 1.90 32.32
N ALA A 58 6.44 2.99 31.69
CA ALA A 58 5.40 3.87 32.23
C ALA A 58 4.03 3.18 32.31
N GLU A 59 3.69 2.38 31.30
CA GLU A 59 2.42 1.65 31.24
C GLU A 59 2.34 0.56 32.31
N LEU A 60 3.41 -0.23 32.47
CA LEU A 60 3.47 -1.28 33.49
C LEU A 60 3.50 -0.69 34.91
N TYR A 61 4.20 0.42 35.12
CA TYR A 61 4.19 1.14 36.39
C TYR A 61 2.79 1.68 36.75
N ALA A 62 2.08 2.28 35.79
CA ALA A 62 0.72 2.75 36.01
C ALA A 62 -0.24 1.60 36.36
N ARG A 63 -0.07 0.44 35.72
CA ARG A 63 -0.86 -0.77 35.99
C ARG A 63 -0.61 -1.30 37.41
N LEU A 64 0.65 -1.41 37.85
CA LEU A 64 0.99 -1.85 39.21
C LEU A 64 0.45 -0.89 40.28
N ARG A 65 0.52 0.42 40.05
CA ARG A 65 -0.01 1.41 40.99
C ARG A 65 -1.53 1.33 41.14
N ARG A 66 -2.27 1.03 40.06
CA ARG A 66 -3.73 0.76 40.10
C ARG A 66 -4.09 -0.49 40.88
N LEU A 67 -3.16 -1.45 40.98
CA LEU A 67 -3.34 -2.66 41.79
C LEU A 67 -2.97 -2.46 43.26
N GLY A 68 -2.61 -1.25 43.68
CA GLY A 68 -2.23 -0.96 45.07
C GLY A 68 -0.76 -1.27 45.39
N VAL A 69 0.09 -1.48 44.38
CA VAL A 69 1.50 -1.88 44.54
C VAL A 69 2.43 -0.67 44.38
N HIS A 70 3.36 -0.46 45.31
CA HIS A 70 4.36 0.61 45.21
C HIS A 70 5.63 0.12 44.49
N ALA A 71 5.71 0.40 43.18
CA ALA A 71 6.90 0.13 42.36
C ALA A 71 7.77 1.39 42.17
N GLU A 72 9.02 1.22 41.75
CA GLU A 72 9.99 2.28 41.47
C GLU A 72 10.59 2.06 40.07
N LEU A 73 10.62 3.10 39.22
CA LEU A 73 11.33 3.06 37.93
C LEU A 73 12.76 3.58 38.13
N VAL A 74 13.74 2.71 37.96
CA VAL A 74 15.16 3.08 38.01
C VAL A 74 15.71 3.14 36.59
N LYS A 75 16.27 4.28 36.19
CA LYS A 75 16.90 4.43 34.88
C LYS A 75 18.21 3.64 34.85
N VAL A 76 18.38 2.77 33.85
CA VAL A 76 19.59 1.96 33.68
C VAL A 76 20.74 2.90 33.29
N GLY A 77 21.66 3.12 34.22
CA GLY A 77 22.86 3.95 34.04
C GLY A 77 23.20 4.95 35.16
N GLU A 78 22.38 5.09 36.22
CA GLU A 78 22.63 6.08 37.30
C GLU A 78 23.00 5.48 38.67
N ARG A 79 22.90 4.15 38.86
CA ARG A 79 23.50 3.44 40.01
C ARG A 79 24.08 2.12 39.55
N GLY A 80 25.36 1.90 39.85
CA GLY A 80 26.01 0.62 39.68
C GLY A 80 25.48 -0.33 40.74
N ASP A 81 24.73 -1.35 40.32
CA ASP A 81 24.28 -2.41 41.21
C ASP A 81 25.45 -3.38 41.42
N LEU A 82 26.15 -3.12 42.52
CA LEU A 82 26.83 -4.11 43.36
C LEU A 82 25.82 -5.20 43.78
N HIS A 83 26.35 -6.38 44.10
CA HIS A 83 25.66 -7.61 44.56
C HIS A 83 25.37 -8.67 43.48
N ALA A 84 26.44 -9.32 43.01
CA ALA A 84 26.43 -10.74 42.71
C ALA A 84 27.27 -11.45 43.79
N GLY A 85 26.58 -11.97 44.82
CA GLY A 85 27.17 -12.83 45.82
C GLY A 85 27.53 -14.20 45.25
N GLU A 86 28.81 -14.54 45.38
CA GLU A 86 29.32 -15.73 46.07
C GLU A 86 28.68 -17.09 45.75
N LYS A 87 29.47 -17.96 45.10
CA LYS A 87 29.20 -19.38 44.88
C LYS A 87 30.13 -20.22 45.79
N PRO A 88 29.63 -21.11 46.66
CA PRO A 88 30.45 -22.04 47.45
C PRO A 88 31.02 -23.23 46.63
N PRO A 89 32.06 -23.92 47.13
CA PRO A 89 32.87 -24.87 46.37
C PRO A 89 32.33 -26.32 46.43
N GLU A 90 32.62 -27.10 45.39
CA GLU A 90 32.32 -28.53 45.30
C GLU A 90 33.61 -29.37 45.50
N PRO A 91 33.56 -30.53 46.20
CA PRO A 91 34.73 -31.27 46.63
C PRO A 91 35.20 -32.36 45.63
N ALA A 92 36.45 -32.78 45.79
CA ALA A 92 37.07 -33.91 45.10
C ALA A 92 36.34 -35.24 45.36
N PRO A 93 36.48 -36.26 44.46
CA PRO A 93 37.32 -37.39 44.88
C PRO A 93 38.09 -38.16 43.77
N ALA A 94 38.92 -39.06 44.28
CA ALA A 94 39.96 -39.90 43.70
C ALA A 94 39.58 -40.91 42.59
N GLU A 95 40.60 -41.29 41.83
CA GLU A 95 40.74 -42.53 41.03
C GLU A 95 40.99 -43.76 41.94
N PRO A 96 40.64 -45.02 41.53
CA PRO A 96 41.47 -45.79 40.60
C PRO A 96 40.73 -46.66 39.54
N THR A 97 41.54 -47.11 38.58
CA THR A 97 41.35 -47.79 37.27
C THR A 97 41.15 -49.33 37.35
N PRO A 98 41.16 -50.14 36.25
CA PRO A 98 40.29 -50.28 35.05
C PRO A 98 39.88 -51.79 34.81
N PRO A 99 39.28 -52.27 33.67
CA PRO A 99 40.07 -52.57 32.44
C PRO A 99 39.34 -52.48 31.06
N GLN A 100 40.16 -52.18 30.03
CA GLN A 100 40.16 -52.71 28.64
C GLN A 100 39.07 -52.33 27.61
N ALA A 101 39.46 -51.56 26.57
CA ALA A 101 39.60 -52.00 25.16
C ALA A 101 39.56 -50.81 24.15
N LYS A 102 40.46 -50.83 23.16
CA LYS A 102 40.76 -49.86 22.06
C LYS A 102 39.52 -49.42 21.22
N PRO A 103 39.46 -48.22 20.57
CA PRO A 103 40.39 -47.86 19.49
C PRO A 103 40.81 -46.37 19.36
N GLU A 104 42.10 -46.18 19.13
CA GLU A 104 42.85 -44.92 19.08
C GLU A 104 42.51 -43.98 17.88
N LYS A 105 41.58 -44.38 17.00
CA LYS A 105 41.13 -43.58 15.84
C LYS A 105 40.10 -42.50 16.20
N LYS A 106 39.31 -42.66 17.27
CA LYS A 106 38.31 -41.67 17.71
C LYS A 106 38.91 -40.45 18.43
N ARG A 107 40.07 -40.58 19.10
CA ARG A 107 40.74 -39.46 19.82
C ARG A 107 41.37 -38.42 18.88
N ARG A 108 41.87 -38.81 17.70
CA ARG A 108 42.40 -37.85 16.72
C ARG A 108 41.27 -37.10 15.98
N ALA A 109 40.16 -37.78 15.67
CA ALA A 109 38.97 -37.15 15.10
C ALA A 109 38.27 -36.20 16.10
N GLY A 110 38.16 -36.59 17.37
CA GLY A 110 37.60 -35.74 18.44
C GLY A 110 38.45 -34.48 18.71
N LYS A 111 39.78 -34.58 18.71
CA LYS A 111 40.67 -33.41 18.85
C LYS A 111 40.62 -32.47 17.64
N ALA A 112 40.46 -33.00 16.42
CA ALA A 112 40.29 -32.19 15.21
C ALA A 112 38.92 -31.48 15.19
N ALA A 113 37.84 -32.16 15.60
CA ALA A 113 36.51 -31.57 15.73
C ALA A 113 36.46 -30.49 16.82
N ALA A 114 37.09 -30.72 17.98
CA ALA A 114 37.18 -29.72 19.06
C ALA A 114 37.98 -28.48 18.64
N LYS A 115 39.08 -28.64 17.90
CA LYS A 115 39.85 -27.50 17.37
C LYS A 115 39.06 -26.70 16.32
N LYS A 116 38.26 -27.38 15.49
CA LYS A 116 37.39 -26.72 14.50
C LYS A 116 36.24 -25.96 15.18
N ALA A 117 35.64 -26.53 16.23
CA ALA A 117 34.61 -25.88 17.03
C ALA A 117 35.13 -24.61 17.72
N LEU A 118 36.34 -24.66 18.32
CA LEU A 118 36.98 -23.51 18.95
C LEU A 118 37.28 -22.38 17.94
N LEU A 119 37.75 -22.74 16.73
CA LEU A 119 38.01 -21.77 15.66
C LEU A 119 36.71 -21.14 15.13
N THR A 120 35.62 -21.91 15.02
CA THR A 120 34.32 -21.36 14.63
C THR A 120 33.73 -20.43 15.68
N GLU A 121 33.93 -20.73 16.97
CA GLU A 121 33.48 -19.89 18.08
C GLU A 121 34.28 -18.56 18.14
N GLN A 122 35.61 -18.63 17.95
CA GLN A 122 36.45 -17.44 17.84
C GLN A 122 36.11 -16.57 16.62
N ALA A 123 35.82 -17.19 15.48
CA ALA A 123 35.38 -16.47 14.27
C ALA A 123 34.01 -15.80 14.48
N ALA A 124 33.07 -16.47 15.15
CA ALA A 124 31.77 -15.90 15.49
C ALA A 124 31.91 -14.70 16.45
N LEU A 125 32.79 -14.79 17.45
CA LEU A 125 33.07 -13.70 18.37
C LEU A 125 33.72 -12.48 17.69
N LEU A 126 34.65 -12.69 16.75
CA LEU A 126 35.25 -11.60 15.97
C LEU A 126 34.21 -10.91 15.08
N LYS A 127 33.36 -11.68 14.40
CA LYS A 127 32.28 -11.12 13.57
C LYS A 127 31.26 -10.34 14.41
N ALA A 128 30.90 -10.85 15.58
CA ALA A 128 30.02 -10.15 16.51
C ALA A 128 30.63 -8.82 17.01
N LYS A 129 31.95 -8.79 17.26
CA LYS A 129 32.67 -7.56 17.64
C LYS A 129 32.72 -6.55 16.49
N GLU A 130 32.97 -6.99 15.26
CA GLU A 130 32.96 -6.11 14.09
C GLU A 130 31.58 -5.52 13.82
N ASP A 131 30.52 -6.32 13.93
CA ASP A 131 29.15 -5.87 13.75
C ASP A 131 28.72 -4.90 14.86
N ALA A 132 29.14 -5.15 16.10
CA ALA A 132 28.95 -4.21 17.21
C ALA A 132 29.67 -2.88 16.97
N LEU A 133 30.91 -2.90 16.46
CA LEU A 133 31.68 -1.71 16.15
C LEU A 133 31.05 -0.90 15.00
N ARG A 134 30.63 -1.58 13.92
CA ARG A 134 29.90 -0.94 12.81
C ARG A 134 28.59 -0.32 13.25
N LYS A 135 27.85 -0.99 14.13
CA LYS A 135 26.59 -0.46 14.70
C LYS A 135 26.86 0.77 15.57
N ALA A 136 27.93 0.77 16.36
CA ALA A 136 28.35 1.91 17.18
C ALA A 136 28.78 3.12 16.33
N LEU A 137 29.54 2.91 15.25
CA LEU A 137 29.94 3.97 14.32
C LEU A 137 28.71 4.61 13.63
N ARG A 138 27.78 3.79 13.12
CA ARG A 138 26.53 4.28 12.51
C ARG A 138 25.65 5.04 13.52
N ALA A 139 25.67 4.66 14.80
CA ALA A 139 24.95 5.38 15.83
C ALA A 139 25.57 6.77 16.09
N ARG A 140 26.90 6.87 16.16
CA ARG A 140 27.63 8.14 16.30
C ARG A 140 27.42 9.07 15.11
N GLU A 141 27.44 8.56 13.87
CA GLU A 141 27.16 9.37 12.68
C GLU A 141 25.73 9.93 12.69
N LYS A 142 24.74 9.12 13.10
CA LYS A 142 23.35 9.58 13.24
C LYS A 142 23.20 10.66 14.30
N GLU A 143 23.93 10.55 15.40
CA GLU A 143 23.94 11.54 16.48
C GLU A 143 24.60 12.86 16.03
N GLN A 144 25.76 12.78 15.37
CA GLN A 144 26.41 13.95 14.78
C GLN A 144 25.54 14.63 13.71
N ALA A 145 24.86 13.86 12.86
CA ALA A 145 23.93 14.40 11.86
C ALA A 145 22.73 15.09 12.50
N LYS A 146 22.20 14.56 13.61
CA LYS A 146 21.14 15.22 14.39
C LYS A 146 21.63 16.53 15.00
N ASN A 147 22.83 16.54 15.58
CA ASN A 147 23.40 17.74 16.19
C ASN A 147 23.67 18.83 15.15
N ARG A 148 24.21 18.48 13.96
CA ARG A 148 24.39 19.44 12.85
C ARG A 148 23.06 20.03 12.37
N LYS A 149 22.02 19.19 12.20
CA LYS A 149 20.68 19.67 11.82
C LYS A 149 20.06 20.58 12.88
N ALA A 150 20.25 20.27 14.17
CA ALA A 150 19.77 21.10 15.27
C ALA A 150 20.50 22.46 15.32
N GLU A 151 21.80 22.48 15.07
CA GLU A 151 22.61 23.72 15.02
C GLU A 151 22.21 24.59 13.82
N GLU A 152 22.04 23.99 12.62
CA GLU A 152 21.55 24.71 11.44
C GLU A 152 20.14 25.29 11.65
N ALA A 153 19.25 24.53 12.32
CA ALA A 153 17.92 25.01 12.64
C ALA A 153 17.95 26.21 13.61
N ARG A 154 18.84 26.19 14.61
CA ARG A 154 19.05 27.32 15.54
C ARG A 154 19.58 28.55 14.80
N LYS A 155 20.59 28.40 13.95
CA LYS A 155 21.14 29.50 13.14
C LYS A 155 20.08 30.14 12.24
N LYS A 156 19.24 29.33 11.59
CA LYS A 156 18.12 29.81 10.77
C LYS A 156 17.06 30.54 11.59
N ALA A 157 16.73 30.03 12.78
CA ALA A 157 15.78 30.67 13.69
C ALA A 157 16.29 32.04 14.18
N GLU A 158 17.57 32.15 14.52
CA GLU A 158 18.21 33.41 14.89
C GLU A 158 18.23 34.42 13.73
N GLU A 159 18.56 33.98 12.52
CA GLU A 159 18.55 34.86 11.34
C GLU A 159 17.13 35.37 11.03
N GLN A 160 16.12 34.51 11.16
CA GLN A 160 14.71 34.91 11.01
C GLN A 160 14.26 35.88 12.11
N ALA A 161 14.69 35.67 13.35
CA ALA A 161 14.39 36.57 14.45
C ALA A 161 15.03 37.96 14.23
N ARG A 162 16.28 38.02 13.74
CA ARG A 162 16.94 39.27 13.36
C ARG A 162 16.21 40.01 12.24
N LYS A 163 15.79 39.31 11.19
CA LYS A 163 15.01 39.93 10.09
C LYS A 163 13.69 40.51 10.59
N ARG A 164 12.97 39.77 11.45
CA ARG A 164 11.71 40.26 12.06
C ARG A 164 11.93 41.46 12.98
N ALA A 165 13.06 41.53 13.69
CA ALA A 165 13.40 42.68 14.51
C ALA A 165 13.65 43.93 13.65
N ILE A 166 14.42 43.80 12.56
CA ILE A 166 14.68 44.88 11.61
C ILE A 166 13.38 45.37 10.95
N GLU A 167 12.50 44.45 10.54
CA GLU A 167 11.19 44.83 9.95
C GLU A 167 10.30 45.58 10.95
N LYS A 168 10.29 45.16 12.22
CA LYS A 168 9.55 45.86 13.28
C LYS A 168 10.11 47.27 13.52
N GLU A 169 11.43 47.42 13.52
CA GLU A 169 12.09 48.73 13.69
C GLU A 169 11.77 49.66 12.51
N GLN A 170 11.81 49.17 11.27
CA GLN A 170 11.42 49.92 10.08
C GLN A 170 9.93 50.29 10.07
N ALA A 171 9.06 49.43 10.61
CA ALA A 171 7.64 49.73 10.75
C ALA A 171 7.39 50.80 11.82
N ALA A 172 8.11 50.74 12.94
CA ALA A 172 8.04 51.75 13.99
C ALA A 172 8.54 53.12 13.50
N GLN A 173 9.66 53.16 12.76
CA GLN A 173 10.16 54.39 12.13
C GLN A 173 9.16 55.00 11.14
N ARG A 174 8.49 54.16 10.33
CA ARG A 174 7.43 54.64 9.42
C ARG A 174 6.25 55.26 10.17
N ARG A 175 5.78 54.61 11.23
CA ARG A 175 4.70 55.16 12.08
C ARG A 175 5.10 56.47 12.75
N ALA A 176 6.32 56.57 13.25
CA ALA A 176 6.82 57.82 13.83
C ALA A 176 6.89 58.95 12.80
N MET A 177 7.30 58.67 11.56
CA MET A 177 7.28 59.66 10.47
C MET A 177 5.86 60.05 10.07
N GLU A 178 4.92 59.10 10.03
CA GLU A 178 3.50 59.38 9.76
C GLU A 178 2.90 60.26 10.87
N GLU A 179 3.16 59.95 12.14
CA GLU A 179 2.69 60.76 13.27
C GLU A 179 3.30 62.18 13.25
N GLN A 180 4.58 62.33 12.91
CA GLN A 180 5.20 63.63 12.72
C GLN A 180 4.57 64.41 11.54
N ALA A 181 4.24 63.73 10.43
CA ALA A 181 3.58 64.36 9.30
C ALA A 181 2.15 64.81 9.65
N VAL A 182 1.42 64.01 10.42
CA VAL A 182 0.07 64.35 10.92
C VAL A 182 0.13 65.53 11.89
N GLN A 183 1.11 65.57 12.81
CA GLN A 183 1.30 66.71 13.71
C GLN A 183 1.67 67.99 12.96
N ARG A 184 2.56 67.91 11.96
CA ARG A 184 2.89 69.08 11.10
C ARG A 184 1.67 69.58 10.33
N ALA A 185 0.88 68.67 9.76
CA ALA A 185 -0.36 69.01 9.08
C ALA A 185 -1.39 69.64 10.04
N ALA A 186 -1.50 69.13 11.27
CA ALA A 186 -2.40 69.68 12.27
C ALA A 186 -1.97 71.10 12.72
N VAL A 187 -0.67 71.36 12.86
CA VAL A 187 -0.14 72.70 13.17
C VAL A 187 -0.34 73.66 11.99
N GLU A 188 -0.13 73.23 10.74
CA GLU A 188 -0.43 74.03 9.54
C GLU A 188 -1.92 74.34 9.39
N LEU A 189 -2.81 73.43 9.80
CA LEU A 189 -4.25 73.67 9.83
C LEU A 189 -4.66 74.65 10.95
N ALA A 190 -4.01 74.59 12.12
CA ALA A 190 -4.30 75.49 13.24
C ALA A 190 -3.83 76.94 13.01
N GLN A 191 -2.80 77.14 12.16
CA GLN A 191 -2.27 78.48 11.84
C GLN A 191 -3.01 79.20 10.69
N LYS A 192 -3.99 78.57 10.03
CA LYS A 192 -4.81 79.22 8.99
C LYS A 192 -6.04 79.91 9.61
N PRO A 193 -6.17 81.24 9.53
CA PRO A 193 -7.36 81.92 10.03
C PRO A 193 -8.56 81.69 9.10
N SER A 194 -9.59 81.05 9.66
CA SER A 194 -11.00 81.03 9.24
C SER A 194 -11.32 80.98 7.73
N LEU A 195 -11.57 79.78 7.21
CA LEU A 195 -12.30 79.60 5.95
C LEU A 195 -13.82 79.53 6.22
N LYS A 196 -14.56 80.52 5.72
CA LYS A 196 -16.02 80.52 5.67
C LYS A 196 -16.52 79.39 4.75
N PRO A 197 -17.63 78.70 5.09
CA PRO A 197 -18.19 77.68 4.21
C PRO A 197 -18.91 78.34 3.04
N VAL A 198 -18.42 78.10 1.83
CA VAL A 198 -19.12 78.42 0.58
C VAL A 198 -19.45 77.09 -0.10
N GLU A 199 -20.74 76.86 -0.37
CA GLU A 199 -21.22 75.75 -1.19
C GLU A 199 -20.60 75.84 -2.59
N ALA A 200 -19.70 74.92 -2.91
CA ALA A 200 -19.02 74.88 -4.20
C ALA A 200 -19.48 73.68 -5.03
N ARG A 201 -20.32 74.00 -6.01
CA ARG A 201 -20.64 73.19 -7.19
C ARG A 201 -19.35 73.03 -8.02
N VAL A 202 -18.68 71.88 -7.92
CA VAL A 202 -17.41 71.62 -8.61
C VAL A 202 -17.64 71.37 -10.10
N ARG A 203 -17.35 72.38 -10.92
CA ARG A 203 -16.98 72.21 -12.34
C ARG A 203 -15.50 71.87 -12.41
N THR A 204 -15.16 70.67 -12.88
CA THR A 204 -13.78 70.29 -13.16
C THR A 204 -13.30 70.95 -14.46
N ARG A 205 -12.66 72.11 -14.36
CA ARG A 205 -11.63 72.57 -15.30
C ARG A 205 -10.34 72.71 -14.52
N LEU A 206 -9.52 71.67 -14.55
CA LEU A 206 -8.11 71.77 -14.18
C LEU A 206 -7.39 72.28 -15.44
N GLU A 207 -7.20 73.59 -15.51
CA GLU A 207 -6.32 74.22 -16.49
C GLU A 207 -4.88 73.91 -16.10
N THR A 208 -4.22 73.09 -16.91
CA THR A 208 -2.76 72.98 -16.91
C THR A 208 -2.16 74.18 -17.65
N PRO A 209 -1.01 74.72 -17.21
CA PRO A 209 -0.42 75.90 -17.85
C PRO A 209 0.03 75.55 -19.27
N SER A 210 -0.69 76.12 -20.23
CA SER A 210 -0.37 76.08 -21.65
C SER A 210 0.96 76.80 -21.89
N ARG A 211 1.94 76.02 -22.32
CA ARG A 211 3.19 76.49 -22.91
C ARG A 211 2.84 77.29 -24.17
N GLN A 212 2.95 78.61 -24.09
CA GLN A 212 2.98 79.50 -25.26
C GLN A 212 3.94 78.92 -26.31
N ARG A 213 3.38 78.47 -27.43
CA ARG A 213 4.14 78.10 -28.62
C ARG A 213 3.55 78.90 -29.77
N ASN A 214 4.39 79.75 -30.34
CA ASN A 214 4.12 80.61 -31.47
C ASN A 214 3.40 79.84 -32.60
N SER A 215 2.44 80.55 -33.17
CA SER A 215 1.64 80.24 -34.34
C SER A 215 2.48 79.85 -35.55
N GLY A 216 2.15 78.68 -36.10
CA GLY A 216 2.55 78.20 -37.42
C GLY A 216 1.72 76.96 -37.74
N GLU A 217 0.53 77.18 -38.29
CA GLU A 217 -0.20 76.29 -39.21
C GLU A 217 -0.19 74.76 -38.93
N ALA A 218 -1.27 74.27 -38.31
CA ALA A 218 -1.85 72.94 -38.57
C ALA A 218 -3.21 72.83 -37.88
N ASP A 219 -4.27 73.17 -38.60
CA ASP A 219 -5.65 72.81 -38.23
C ASP A 219 -5.89 71.34 -38.62
N GLY A 220 -6.29 70.55 -37.63
CA GLY A 220 -6.43 69.10 -37.76
C GLY A 220 -6.87 68.48 -36.45
N ARG A 221 -8.18 68.38 -36.24
CA ARG A 221 -8.79 67.58 -35.17
C ARG A 221 -8.07 66.22 -35.08
N ARG A 222 -7.33 66.00 -33.97
CA ARG A 222 -6.63 64.74 -33.65
C ARG A 222 -7.63 63.58 -33.55
N LYS A 223 -8.04 63.01 -34.69
CA LYS A 223 -8.70 61.70 -34.74
C LYS A 223 -7.64 60.67 -34.33
N ARG A 224 -7.81 60.03 -33.18
CA ARG A 224 -6.98 58.87 -32.79
C ARG A 224 -7.06 57.85 -33.92
N GLN A 225 -5.93 57.43 -34.47
CA GLN A 225 -5.88 56.36 -35.47
C GLN A 225 -6.55 55.10 -34.90
N PRO A 226 -7.46 54.44 -35.66
CA PRO A 226 -8.09 53.20 -35.21
C PRO A 226 -7.02 52.12 -35.01
N GLY A 227 -6.89 51.61 -33.78
CA GLY A 227 -5.88 50.61 -33.42
C GLY A 227 -4.69 51.13 -32.60
N ALA A 228 -4.57 52.45 -32.40
CA ALA A 228 -3.53 53.02 -31.54
C ALA A 228 -3.79 52.73 -30.05
N PRO A 229 -2.81 52.19 -29.30
CA PRO A 229 -2.93 51.97 -27.86
C PRO A 229 -2.97 53.29 -27.08
N ASN A 230 -3.46 53.24 -25.85
CA ASN A 230 -3.26 54.34 -24.92
C ASN A 230 -1.79 54.36 -24.47
N LEU A 231 -1.01 55.32 -24.97
CA LEU A 231 0.43 55.41 -24.70
C LEU A 231 0.77 55.48 -23.20
N TYR A 232 -0.10 56.11 -22.41
CA TYR A 232 0.09 56.28 -20.97
C TYR A 232 -0.19 55.02 -20.14
N SER A 233 -0.84 54.00 -20.72
CA SER A 233 -1.03 52.70 -20.06
C SER A 233 0.05 51.68 -20.41
N MET A 234 0.95 52.02 -21.34
CA MET A 234 2.01 51.11 -21.74
C MET A 234 3.18 51.14 -20.76
N THR A 235 3.82 49.99 -20.56
CA THR A 235 4.99 49.88 -19.69
C THR A 235 6.24 49.61 -20.52
N PRO A 236 7.34 50.36 -20.32
CA PRO A 236 8.57 50.13 -21.06
C PRO A 236 9.21 48.82 -20.61
N PHE A 237 9.73 48.04 -21.56
CA PHE A 237 10.60 46.93 -21.24
C PHE A 237 11.89 47.42 -20.56
N ARG A 238 12.22 46.91 -19.38
CA ARG A 238 13.40 47.30 -18.60
C ARG A 238 14.26 46.09 -18.30
N ASN A 239 15.57 46.17 -18.57
CA ASN A 239 16.52 45.13 -18.20
C ASN A 239 16.81 45.12 -16.68
N THR A 240 15.93 44.47 -15.92
CA THR A 240 16.04 44.34 -14.45
C THR A 240 17.06 43.28 -14.02
N PRO A 241 17.54 43.29 -12.76
CA PRO A 241 18.39 42.21 -12.24
C PRO A 241 17.74 40.82 -12.35
N ALA A 242 16.41 40.75 -12.20
CA ALA A 242 15.65 39.51 -12.36
C ALA A 242 15.75 38.94 -13.78
N ILE A 243 15.74 39.81 -14.80
CA ILE A 243 15.94 39.46 -16.20
C ILE A 243 17.35 38.89 -16.43
N ARG A 244 18.38 39.57 -15.91
CA ARG A 244 19.79 39.14 -16.02
C ARG A 244 20.05 37.79 -15.35
N ALA A 245 19.34 37.47 -14.27
CA ALA A 245 19.48 36.21 -13.54
C ALA A 245 18.67 35.03 -14.12
N ARG A 246 17.87 35.22 -15.19
CA ARG A 246 16.98 34.16 -15.71
C ARG A 246 17.73 32.92 -16.19
N ALA A 247 18.90 33.09 -16.81
CA ALA A 247 19.68 31.98 -17.34
C ALA A 247 20.21 31.08 -16.20
N THR A 248 20.70 31.68 -15.11
CA THR A 248 21.22 30.95 -13.94
C THR A 248 20.10 30.26 -13.16
N GLU A 249 18.98 30.95 -12.93
CA GLU A 249 17.82 30.36 -12.26
C GLU A 249 17.23 29.19 -13.06
N SER A 250 17.14 29.32 -14.39
CA SER A 250 16.67 28.23 -15.25
C SER A 250 17.56 26.99 -15.18
N ARG A 251 18.89 27.15 -15.04
CA ARG A 251 19.81 26.01 -14.86
C ARG A 251 19.59 25.30 -13.54
N ARG A 252 19.28 26.04 -12.47
CA ARG A 252 18.97 25.46 -11.15
C ARG A 252 17.67 24.66 -11.20
N ILE A 253 16.59 25.26 -11.72
CA ILE A 253 15.29 24.60 -11.83
C ILE A 253 15.37 23.37 -12.75
N LYS A 254 16.09 23.46 -13.88
CA LYS A 254 16.37 22.32 -14.78
C LYS A 254 16.91 21.12 -14.01
N ARG A 255 17.93 21.33 -13.15
CA ARG A 255 18.56 20.24 -12.39
C ARG A 255 17.54 19.60 -11.44
N LEU A 256 16.80 20.42 -10.69
CA LEU A 256 15.75 19.94 -9.76
C LEU A 256 14.65 19.15 -10.48
N ALA A 257 14.19 19.65 -11.63
CA ALA A 257 13.16 18.99 -12.42
C ALA A 257 13.61 17.61 -12.93
N PHE A 258 14.80 17.51 -13.52
CA PHE A 258 15.33 16.21 -13.97
C PHE A 258 15.61 15.24 -12.82
N THR A 259 16.10 15.71 -11.67
CA THR A 259 16.29 14.84 -10.50
C THR A 259 14.95 14.34 -9.96
N SER A 260 13.92 15.19 -9.91
CA SER A 260 12.58 14.78 -9.48
C SER A 260 11.96 13.75 -10.45
N ALA A 261 12.15 13.94 -11.76
CA ALA A 261 11.68 13.01 -12.78
C ALA A 261 12.36 11.64 -12.68
N ALA A 262 13.67 11.63 -12.46
CA ALA A 262 14.43 10.39 -12.28
C ALA A 262 13.97 9.61 -11.03
N LEU A 263 13.71 10.31 -9.92
CA LEU A 263 13.17 9.69 -8.70
C LEU A 263 11.77 9.11 -8.92
N ALA A 264 10.89 9.85 -9.63
CA ALA A 264 9.54 9.38 -9.94
C ALA A 264 9.55 8.14 -10.86
N LEU A 265 10.45 8.10 -11.86
CA LEU A 265 10.64 6.92 -12.71
C LEU A 265 11.17 5.72 -11.91
N ALA A 266 12.16 5.93 -11.04
CA ALA A 266 12.67 4.87 -10.19
C ALA A 266 11.58 4.29 -9.28
N ALA A 267 10.74 5.14 -8.70
CA ALA A 267 9.58 4.72 -7.91
C ALA A 267 8.57 3.92 -8.77
N ALA A 268 8.26 4.37 -10.00
CA ALA A 268 7.39 3.63 -10.91
C ALA A 268 7.93 2.24 -11.26
N VAL A 269 9.25 2.11 -11.49
CA VAL A 269 9.91 0.82 -11.77
C VAL A 269 9.87 -0.10 -10.55
N ILE A 270 10.19 0.40 -9.36
CA ILE A 270 10.10 -0.37 -8.11
C ILE A 270 8.67 -0.84 -7.91
N LEU A 271 7.69 0.04 -8.15
CA LEU A 271 6.30 -0.31 -7.96
C LEU A 271 5.82 -1.35 -9.00
N GLY A 272 6.22 -1.21 -10.27
CA GLY A 272 5.92 -2.16 -11.33
C GLY A 272 6.56 -3.53 -11.09
N ALA A 273 7.80 -3.57 -10.60
CA ALA A 273 8.46 -4.82 -10.21
C ALA A 273 7.74 -5.49 -9.04
N GLY A 274 7.28 -4.71 -8.04
CA GLY A 274 6.47 -5.22 -6.93
C GLY A 274 5.13 -5.79 -7.38
N LEU A 275 4.52 -5.25 -8.43
CA LEU A 275 3.29 -5.78 -9.03
C LEU A 275 3.54 -7.08 -9.79
N LEU A 276 4.60 -7.14 -10.61
CA LEU A 276 4.99 -8.34 -11.38
C LEU A 276 5.45 -9.50 -10.49
N GLY A 277 6.02 -9.20 -9.32
CA GLY A 277 6.45 -10.20 -8.35
C GLY A 277 5.34 -10.82 -7.51
N ARG A 278 4.07 -10.38 -7.67
CA ARG A 278 2.94 -11.01 -6.98
C ARG A 278 2.54 -12.27 -7.73
N SER A 279 2.54 -13.41 -7.04
CA SER A 279 1.92 -14.63 -7.53
C SER A 279 0.42 -14.43 -7.69
N ALA A 280 -0.16 -15.05 -8.73
CA ALA A 280 -1.60 -15.12 -8.87
C ALA A 280 -2.22 -15.75 -7.60
N PRO A 281 -3.36 -15.25 -7.12
CA PRO A 281 -4.05 -15.90 -6.02
C PRO A 281 -4.29 -17.38 -6.39
N PRO A 282 -4.08 -18.33 -5.46
CA PRO A 282 -4.37 -19.73 -5.73
C PRO A 282 -5.83 -19.89 -6.16
N ALA A 283 -6.10 -20.87 -7.02
CA ALA A 283 -7.46 -21.18 -7.44
C ALA A 283 -8.35 -21.40 -6.20
N PRO A 284 -9.64 -21.01 -6.24
CA PRO A 284 -10.54 -21.19 -5.12
C PRO A 284 -10.61 -22.69 -4.77
N ALA A 285 -10.01 -23.04 -3.63
CA ALA A 285 -10.06 -24.41 -3.10
C ALA A 285 -11.42 -24.64 -2.42
N GLY A 286 -11.95 -25.83 -2.60
CA GLY A 286 -13.07 -26.36 -1.83
C GLY A 286 -12.68 -26.60 -0.37
N ALA A 287 -13.57 -27.27 0.36
CA ALA A 287 -13.24 -27.72 1.70
C ALA A 287 -12.17 -28.81 1.64
N SER A 288 -11.13 -28.69 2.48
CA SER A 288 -10.06 -29.69 2.58
C SER A 288 -10.47 -30.91 3.41
N ALA A 289 -11.41 -30.72 4.33
CA ALA A 289 -11.96 -31.79 5.16
C ALA A 289 -13.36 -31.41 5.67
N ILE A 290 -14.15 -32.42 6.05
CA ILE A 290 -15.43 -32.23 6.73
C ILE A 290 -15.54 -33.15 7.94
N ALA A 291 -16.20 -32.67 8.99
CA ALA A 291 -16.62 -33.45 10.14
C ALA A 291 -18.10 -33.18 10.45
N ILE A 292 -18.82 -34.15 11.00
CA ILE A 292 -20.22 -33.97 11.40
C ILE A 292 -20.31 -33.97 12.91
N GLU A 293 -20.81 -32.88 13.47
CA GLU A 293 -21.22 -32.84 14.86
C GLU A 293 -22.67 -33.36 14.95
N PRO A 294 -22.94 -34.44 15.72
CA PRO A 294 -24.27 -35.06 15.76
C PRO A 294 -25.41 -34.09 16.12
N GLN A 295 -25.13 -33.06 16.91
CA GLN A 295 -26.13 -32.09 17.36
C GLN A 295 -26.26 -30.87 16.43
N ARG A 296 -25.17 -30.38 15.84
CA ARG A 296 -25.16 -29.08 15.13
C ARG A 296 -25.21 -29.21 13.62
N GLY A 297 -24.47 -30.13 13.02
CA GLY A 297 -24.40 -30.28 11.57
C GLY A 297 -22.96 -30.42 11.04
N PRO A 298 -22.74 -30.17 9.75
CA PRO A 298 -21.42 -30.26 9.14
C PRO A 298 -20.51 -29.11 9.56
N LEU A 299 -19.22 -29.43 9.70
CA LEU A 299 -18.13 -28.49 9.87
C LEU A 299 -17.14 -28.68 8.71
N LEU A 300 -16.97 -27.66 7.88
CA LEU A 300 -16.01 -27.67 6.77
C LEU A 300 -14.73 -26.95 7.15
N LEU A 301 -13.59 -27.58 6.87
CA LEU A 301 -12.27 -26.97 6.99
C LEU A 301 -11.85 -26.35 5.66
N THR A 302 -11.37 -25.12 5.73
CA THR A 302 -10.64 -24.44 4.65
C THR A 302 -9.20 -24.20 5.09
N ALA A 303 -8.37 -23.57 4.24
CA ALA A 303 -6.99 -23.29 4.59
C ALA A 303 -6.80 -22.40 5.84
N ALA A 304 -7.79 -21.57 6.20
CA ALA A 304 -7.67 -20.61 7.30
C ALA A 304 -8.89 -20.53 8.23
N ASP A 305 -10.02 -21.09 7.82
CA ASP A 305 -11.30 -20.95 8.52
C ASP A 305 -12.01 -22.31 8.66
N LEU A 306 -12.69 -22.47 9.79
CA LEU A 306 -13.70 -23.51 10.05
C LEU A 306 -15.09 -22.92 9.81
N LEU A 307 -15.85 -23.55 8.92
CA LEU A 307 -17.19 -23.12 8.54
C LEU A 307 -18.20 -24.06 9.18
N GLN A 308 -18.99 -23.54 10.11
CA GLN A 308 -20.06 -24.31 10.78
C GLN A 308 -21.37 -24.17 10.04
N HIS A 309 -22.05 -25.29 9.88
CA HIS A 309 -23.36 -25.37 9.25
C HIS A 309 -24.35 -26.04 10.20
N ASP A 310 -25.61 -25.65 10.08
CA ASP A 310 -26.69 -26.32 10.78
C ASP A 310 -27.03 -27.69 10.14
N ARG A 311 -28.01 -28.39 10.71
CA ARG A 311 -28.50 -29.68 10.19
C ARG A 311 -29.15 -29.60 8.81
N ALA A 312 -29.52 -28.41 8.34
CA ALA A 312 -30.04 -28.20 6.99
C ALA A 312 -28.93 -27.86 5.98
N GLY A 313 -27.70 -27.60 6.45
CA GLY A 313 -26.56 -27.21 5.64
C GLY A 313 -26.45 -25.70 5.43
N VAL A 314 -27.12 -24.89 6.25
CA VAL A 314 -27.04 -23.43 6.21
C VAL A 314 -25.89 -22.97 7.10
N GLY A 315 -25.06 -22.05 6.63
CA GLY A 315 -23.91 -21.55 7.39
C GLY A 315 -24.32 -20.74 8.62
N VAL A 316 -23.90 -21.21 9.79
CA VAL A 316 -24.21 -20.58 11.09
C VAL A 316 -23.08 -19.66 11.56
N ALA A 317 -21.83 -20.11 11.47
CA ALA A 317 -20.68 -19.38 11.97
C ALA A 317 -19.42 -19.63 11.13
N ASP A 318 -18.56 -18.62 11.04
CA ASP A 318 -17.20 -18.69 10.52
C ASP A 318 -16.18 -18.46 11.64
N LEU A 319 -15.32 -19.45 11.88
CA LEU A 319 -14.29 -19.43 12.92
C LEU A 319 -12.91 -19.43 12.26
N THR A 320 -12.18 -18.32 12.35
CA THR A 320 -10.81 -18.26 11.83
C THR A 320 -9.85 -19.01 12.75
N LEU A 321 -8.99 -19.87 12.19
CA LEU A 321 -8.05 -20.70 12.96
C LEU A 321 -7.19 -19.88 13.93
N ARG A 322 -6.67 -18.72 13.47
CA ARG A 322 -5.89 -17.78 14.30
C ARG A 322 -6.66 -17.25 15.50
N SER A 323 -7.97 -17.02 15.36
CA SER A 323 -8.80 -16.57 16.49
C SER A 323 -8.92 -17.62 17.58
N MET A 324 -8.72 -18.90 17.22
CA MET A 324 -8.68 -20.03 18.14
C MET A 324 -7.28 -20.35 18.67
N GLY A 325 -6.28 -19.55 18.33
CA GLY A 325 -4.87 -19.82 18.66
C GLY A 325 -4.25 -20.96 17.85
N VAL A 326 -4.82 -21.27 16.67
CA VAL A 326 -4.35 -22.34 15.78
C VAL A 326 -3.70 -21.74 14.54
N ALA A 327 -2.46 -22.14 14.27
CA ALA A 327 -1.72 -21.76 13.07
C ALA A 327 -2.17 -22.59 11.85
N GLU A 328 -2.40 -23.89 12.06
CA GLU A 328 -2.74 -24.86 11.02
C GLU A 328 -3.58 -26.00 11.61
N LEU A 329 -4.56 -26.46 10.85
CA LEU A 329 -5.37 -27.63 11.16
C LEU A 329 -5.46 -28.50 9.90
N ALA A 330 -5.49 -29.81 10.05
CA ALA A 330 -5.53 -30.75 8.93
C ALA A 330 -6.56 -31.87 9.14
N ALA A 331 -6.89 -32.58 8.06
CA ALA A 331 -7.59 -33.86 8.14
C ALA A 331 -6.68 -34.91 8.82
N PRO A 332 -7.24 -35.93 9.48
CA PRO A 332 -8.66 -36.19 9.72
C PRO A 332 -9.27 -35.31 10.82
N MET A 333 -10.57 -35.02 10.73
CA MET A 333 -11.33 -34.28 11.75
C MET A 333 -12.48 -35.14 12.28
N VAL A 334 -12.62 -35.24 13.60
CA VAL A 334 -13.70 -36.02 14.24
C VAL A 334 -14.18 -35.33 15.51
N PHE A 335 -15.46 -35.47 15.85
CA PHE A 335 -15.99 -35.01 17.13
C PHE A 335 -15.97 -36.13 18.17
N ASN A 336 -15.57 -35.82 19.39
CA ASN A 336 -15.72 -36.74 20.51
C ASN A 336 -17.16 -36.74 21.07
N ALA A 337 -17.42 -37.60 22.05
CA ALA A 337 -18.74 -37.73 22.67
C ALA A 337 -19.24 -36.44 23.35
N SER A 338 -18.32 -35.57 23.80
CA SER A 338 -18.64 -34.26 24.39
C SER A 338 -18.85 -33.14 23.35
N GLY A 339 -18.72 -33.43 22.06
CA GLY A 339 -18.88 -32.44 20.99
C GLY A 339 -17.66 -31.53 20.79
N GLU A 340 -16.49 -31.94 21.27
CA GLU A 340 -15.22 -31.27 21.02
C GLU A 340 -14.59 -31.82 19.75
N LEU A 341 -14.00 -30.94 18.94
CA LEU A 341 -13.35 -31.31 17.69
C LEU A 341 -11.93 -31.80 17.97
N LEU A 342 -11.61 -32.99 17.47
CA LEU A 342 -10.28 -33.58 17.47
C LEU A 342 -9.71 -33.55 16.05
N ALA A 343 -8.53 -32.94 15.88
CA ALA A 343 -7.84 -32.89 14.60
C ALA A 343 -6.34 -32.61 14.79
N PRO A 344 -5.46 -33.14 13.93
CA PRO A 344 -4.05 -32.76 13.93
C PRO A 344 -3.88 -31.29 13.56
N GLY A 345 -3.01 -30.59 14.28
CA GLY A 345 -2.74 -29.18 14.01
C GLY A 345 -1.59 -28.59 14.81
N ARG A 346 -1.31 -27.31 14.56
CA ARG A 346 -0.28 -26.53 15.27
C ARG A 346 -0.89 -25.31 15.93
N LEU A 347 -0.53 -25.04 17.18
CA LEU A 347 -0.93 -23.84 17.91
C LEU A 347 -0.01 -22.65 17.58
N ASP A 348 -0.55 -21.43 17.52
CA ASP A 348 0.17 -20.19 17.19
C ASP A 348 1.30 -19.87 18.19
N GLU A 349 1.15 -20.25 19.47
CA GLU A 349 2.11 -19.96 20.54
C GLU A 349 3.16 -21.07 20.75
N SER A 350 3.08 -22.18 20.02
CA SER A 350 4.05 -23.26 20.15
C SER A 350 5.43 -22.80 19.65
N GLN A 351 6.49 -23.05 20.44
CA GLN A 351 7.87 -22.82 19.99
C GLN A 351 8.07 -23.52 18.65
N PRO A 352 8.86 -22.96 17.72
CA PRO A 352 9.10 -23.58 16.42
C PRO A 352 9.71 -24.96 16.62
N THR A 353 8.87 -25.98 16.63
CA THR A 353 9.29 -27.37 16.50
C THR A 353 9.87 -27.52 15.10
N PRO A 354 10.92 -28.35 14.93
CA PRO A 354 11.49 -28.60 13.61
C PRO A 354 10.37 -28.95 12.62
N ALA A 355 10.44 -28.41 11.40
CA ALA A 355 9.40 -28.53 10.38
C ALA A 355 8.99 -29.99 10.10
N ASP A 356 9.88 -30.95 10.40
CA ASP A 356 9.69 -32.38 10.21
C ASP A 356 8.94 -33.09 11.36
N SER A 357 8.55 -32.39 12.43
CA SER A 357 7.76 -32.99 13.51
C SER A 357 6.30 -33.13 13.13
N ALA A 358 5.72 -34.31 13.31
CA ALA A 358 4.29 -34.55 13.09
C ALA A 358 3.44 -33.61 13.95
N PRO A 359 2.36 -33.01 13.38
CA PRO A 359 1.49 -32.11 14.14
C PRO A 359 0.78 -32.88 15.26
N PRO A 360 0.79 -32.37 16.51
CA PRO A 360 0.08 -33.03 17.60
C PRO A 360 -1.44 -33.04 17.36
N LEU A 361 -2.12 -34.00 18.00
CA LEU A 361 -3.57 -33.99 18.07
C LEU A 361 -4.04 -32.82 18.94
N LEU A 362 -4.89 -31.97 18.37
CA LEU A 362 -5.53 -30.86 19.07
C LEU A 362 -6.95 -31.23 19.47
N ARG A 363 -7.39 -30.67 20.60
CA ARG A 363 -8.78 -30.65 21.06
C ARG A 363 -9.28 -29.22 21.01
N CYS A 364 -10.36 -29.01 20.27
CA CYS A 364 -10.94 -27.71 20.01
C CYS A 364 -12.37 -27.62 20.53
N VAL A 365 -12.60 -26.70 21.48
CA VAL A 365 -13.93 -26.36 21.98
C VAL A 365 -14.46 -25.19 21.14
N LEU A 366 -15.28 -25.52 20.13
CA LEU A 366 -15.70 -24.55 19.12
C LEU A 366 -16.56 -23.41 19.69
N ALA A 367 -17.33 -23.67 20.76
CA ALA A 367 -18.13 -22.64 21.42
C ALA A 367 -17.28 -21.56 22.10
N GLU A 368 -16.08 -21.92 22.57
CA GLU A 368 -15.14 -21.02 23.25
C GLU A 368 -14.11 -20.43 22.28
N SER A 369 -14.11 -20.87 21.01
CA SER A 369 -13.07 -20.54 20.04
C SER A 369 -11.67 -20.79 20.62
N ARG A 370 -11.44 -21.97 21.19
CA ARG A 370 -10.18 -22.31 21.84
C ARG A 370 -9.77 -23.74 21.50
N CYS A 371 -8.50 -23.91 21.15
CA CYS A 371 -7.88 -25.20 20.96
C CYS A 371 -6.68 -25.38 21.90
N GLU A 372 -6.48 -26.61 22.35
CA GLU A 372 -5.33 -27.01 23.15
C GLU A 372 -4.81 -28.36 22.68
N GLN A 373 -3.59 -28.70 23.06
CA GLN A 373 -3.03 -30.02 22.76
C GLN A 373 -3.81 -31.09 23.53
N PHE A 374 -4.27 -32.13 22.82
CA PHE A 374 -5.12 -33.17 23.42
C PHE A 374 -4.36 -33.99 24.47
N SER A 375 -3.18 -34.52 24.12
CA SER A 375 -2.36 -35.29 25.06
C SER A 375 -0.87 -35.15 24.74
N PRO A 376 -0.01 -34.92 25.74
CA PRO A 376 1.44 -35.01 25.57
C PRO A 376 1.92 -36.45 25.36
N ALA A 377 1.13 -37.46 25.73
CA ALA A 377 1.49 -38.88 25.55
C ALA A 377 1.54 -39.30 24.06
N LEU A 378 0.94 -38.50 23.18
CA LEU A 378 0.95 -38.69 21.72
C LEU A 378 2.04 -37.84 21.03
N ALA A 379 2.99 -37.29 21.78
CA ALA A 379 4.07 -36.51 21.20
C ALA A 379 4.91 -37.37 20.24
N GLY A 380 5.01 -36.93 18.97
CA GLY A 380 5.74 -37.64 17.92
C GLY A 380 4.93 -38.69 17.17
N THR A 381 3.69 -38.99 17.59
CA THR A 381 2.76 -39.85 16.86
C THR A 381 2.21 -39.11 15.64
N THR A 382 2.26 -39.72 14.46
CA THR A 382 1.63 -39.17 13.26
C THR A 382 0.16 -39.56 13.24
N ILE A 383 -0.73 -38.57 13.27
CA ILE A 383 -2.17 -38.81 13.28
C ILE A 383 -2.67 -38.95 11.84
N SER A 384 -2.58 -40.16 11.27
CA SER A 384 -2.96 -40.42 9.87
C SER A 384 -4.46 -40.71 9.71
N ALA A 385 -5.08 -41.40 10.67
CA ALA A 385 -6.52 -41.62 10.75
C ALA A 385 -7.01 -41.58 12.20
N LEU A 386 -8.29 -41.24 12.39
CA LEU A 386 -8.95 -41.16 13.70
C LEU A 386 -10.34 -41.80 13.65
N ALA A 387 -10.68 -42.56 14.68
CA ALA A 387 -12.05 -42.99 14.95
C ALA A 387 -12.34 -42.83 16.46
N VAL A 388 -13.57 -42.45 16.81
CA VAL A 388 -13.99 -42.32 18.22
C VAL A 388 -15.11 -43.30 18.48
N HIS A 389 -14.99 -44.08 19.55
CA HIS A 389 -16.04 -45.00 19.95
C HIS A 389 -17.23 -44.23 20.53
N PRO A 390 -18.46 -44.47 20.04
CA PRO A 390 -19.60 -43.61 20.34
C PRO A 390 -20.11 -43.75 21.78
N LEU A 391 -19.80 -44.84 22.49
CA LEU A 391 -20.35 -45.14 23.82
C LEU A 391 -19.40 -44.81 24.97
N ASP A 392 -18.12 -45.13 24.84
CA ASP A 392 -17.11 -44.95 25.91
C ASP A 392 -16.14 -43.78 25.62
N GLY A 393 -16.20 -43.20 24.42
CA GLY A 393 -15.34 -42.09 24.01
C GLY A 393 -13.89 -42.46 23.71
N ASN A 394 -13.52 -43.75 23.73
CA ASN A 394 -12.17 -44.19 23.40
C ASN A 394 -11.80 -43.79 21.97
N ILE A 395 -10.58 -43.32 21.77
CA ILE A 395 -10.07 -42.81 20.51
C ILE A 395 -9.09 -43.83 19.92
N PHE A 396 -9.31 -44.20 18.67
CA PHE A 396 -8.41 -45.05 17.90
C PHE A 396 -7.66 -44.21 16.88
N ILE A 397 -6.35 -44.40 16.86
CA ILE A 397 -5.43 -43.63 16.02
C ILE A 397 -4.67 -44.61 15.15
N ALA A 398 -4.59 -44.32 13.85
CA ALA A 398 -3.66 -44.99 12.96
C ALA A 398 -2.44 -44.09 12.74
N ASP A 399 -1.25 -44.60 13.08
CA ASP A 399 0.03 -43.99 12.76
C ASP A 399 0.65 -44.73 11.58
N ALA A 400 0.41 -44.22 10.37
CA ALA A 400 0.95 -44.82 9.14
C ALA A 400 2.48 -44.73 9.06
N SER A 401 3.09 -43.77 9.75
CA SER A 401 4.55 -43.58 9.74
C SER A 401 5.27 -44.61 10.61
N ALA A 402 4.65 -44.98 11.73
CA ALA A 402 5.14 -46.02 12.64
C ALA A 402 4.64 -47.42 12.26
N GLY A 403 3.55 -47.53 11.50
CA GLY A 403 2.87 -48.81 11.24
C GLY A 403 2.19 -49.34 12.50
N GLU A 404 1.53 -48.47 13.26
CA GLU A 404 0.91 -48.83 14.53
C GLU A 404 -0.54 -48.32 14.61
N LEU A 405 -1.40 -49.10 15.26
CA LEU A 405 -2.68 -48.66 15.81
C LEU A 405 -2.48 -48.33 17.29
N LEU A 406 -3.15 -47.28 17.75
CA LEU A 406 -3.18 -46.88 19.16
C LEU A 406 -4.63 -46.78 19.62
N LYS A 407 -4.88 -47.25 20.85
CA LYS A 407 -6.11 -47.00 21.60
C LYS A 407 -5.81 -46.03 22.71
N VAL A 408 -6.59 -44.95 22.81
CA VAL A 408 -6.38 -43.85 23.73
C VAL A 408 -7.68 -43.56 24.47
N SER A 409 -7.60 -43.30 25.78
CA SER A 409 -8.75 -42.91 26.57
C SER A 409 -9.24 -41.51 26.18
N PRO A 410 -10.49 -41.13 26.52
CA PRO A 410 -11.00 -39.77 26.32
C PRO A 410 -10.13 -38.67 26.96
N GLU A 411 -9.40 -39.01 28.02
CA GLU A 411 -8.49 -38.12 28.76
C GLU A 411 -7.09 -38.07 28.17
N GLY A 412 -6.80 -38.88 27.14
CA GLY A 412 -5.53 -38.87 26.43
C GLY A 412 -4.48 -39.87 26.94
N ALA A 413 -4.86 -40.83 27.78
CA ALA A 413 -3.96 -41.91 28.20
C ALA A 413 -3.92 -43.02 27.14
N VAL A 414 -2.71 -43.48 26.77
CA VAL A 414 -2.59 -44.60 25.82
C VAL A 414 -2.90 -45.91 26.55
N LEU A 415 -3.96 -46.59 26.12
CA LEU A 415 -4.44 -47.84 26.72
C LEU A 415 -3.79 -49.06 26.08
N ALA A 416 -3.64 -49.07 24.75
CA ALA A 416 -3.05 -50.17 24.00
C ALA A 416 -2.35 -49.67 22.72
N ARG A 417 -1.40 -50.48 22.22
CA ARG A 417 -0.71 -50.28 20.94
C ARG A 417 -0.59 -51.62 20.23
N ALA A 418 -0.68 -51.61 18.90
CA ALA A 418 -0.52 -52.80 18.08
C ALA A 418 0.19 -52.46 16.77
N ALA A 419 1.21 -53.25 16.42
CA ALA A 419 1.88 -53.11 15.13
C ALA A 419 1.01 -53.72 14.02
N VAL A 420 0.68 -52.92 13.01
CA VAL A 420 -0.18 -53.29 11.88
C VAL A 420 0.32 -52.62 10.61
N GLU A 421 0.32 -53.33 9.49
CA GLU A 421 0.66 -52.71 8.20
C GLU A 421 -0.42 -51.71 7.78
N LEU A 422 -0.06 -50.45 7.61
CA LEU A 422 -0.99 -49.39 7.22
C LEU A 422 -0.56 -48.76 5.89
N PRO A 423 -1.51 -48.39 5.01
CA PRO A 423 -1.20 -47.59 3.84
C PRO A 423 -0.84 -46.14 4.24
N PRO A 424 -0.23 -45.34 3.34
CA PRO A 424 0.13 -43.95 3.62
C PRO A 424 -1.06 -43.05 4.02
N HIS A 425 -2.24 -43.36 3.48
CA HIS A 425 -3.50 -42.68 3.79
C HIS A 425 -4.50 -43.71 4.33
N PRO A 426 -4.40 -44.09 5.62
CA PRO A 426 -5.32 -45.04 6.21
C PRO A 426 -6.70 -44.42 6.39
N ALA A 427 -7.74 -45.21 6.15
CA ALA A 427 -9.12 -44.91 6.51
C ALA A 427 -9.50 -45.82 7.68
N LEU A 428 -9.88 -45.23 8.81
CA LEU A 428 -10.19 -45.96 10.05
C LEU A 428 -11.67 -45.79 10.39
N ARG A 429 -12.38 -46.90 10.59
CA ARG A 429 -13.82 -46.92 10.92
C ARG A 429 -14.11 -47.90 12.04
N LEU A 430 -15.04 -47.54 12.90
CA LEU A 430 -15.67 -48.45 13.85
C LEU A 430 -17.06 -48.78 13.36
N ASP A 431 -17.34 -50.06 13.20
CA ASP A 431 -18.67 -50.53 12.84
C ASP A 431 -18.93 -51.91 13.46
N ALA A 432 -20.14 -52.14 13.96
CA ALA A 432 -20.56 -53.41 14.56
C ALA A 432 -19.61 -54.00 15.63
N GLY A 433 -18.88 -53.16 16.36
CA GLY A 433 -17.88 -53.62 17.35
C GLY A 433 -16.62 -54.20 16.70
N LEU A 434 -16.25 -53.72 15.52
CA LEU A 434 -15.00 -54.07 14.84
C LEU A 434 -14.29 -52.79 14.42
N LEU A 435 -12.96 -52.83 14.43
CA LEU A 435 -12.11 -51.77 13.90
C LEU A 435 -11.69 -52.13 12.49
N LEU A 436 -12.08 -51.33 11.52
CA LEU A 436 -11.82 -51.56 10.10
C LEU A 436 -10.78 -50.57 9.59
N SER A 437 -9.81 -51.07 8.82
CA SER A 437 -8.83 -50.22 8.11
C SER A 437 -8.57 -50.73 6.70
N ASN A 438 -8.37 -49.83 5.74
CA ASN A 438 -7.82 -50.21 4.43
C ASN A 438 -6.39 -50.75 4.57
N ARG A 439 -6.01 -51.62 3.63
CA ARG A 439 -4.70 -52.30 3.58
C ARG A 439 -3.84 -51.76 2.44
N PRO A 440 -2.49 -51.83 2.54
CA PRO A 440 -1.62 -51.42 1.45
C PRO A 440 -1.78 -52.32 0.21
N GLY A 441 -1.68 -51.72 -0.98
CA GLY A 441 -1.50 -52.44 -2.25
C GLY A 441 -2.72 -53.16 -2.82
N GLY A 442 -3.94 -52.63 -2.66
CA GLY A 442 -5.12 -53.15 -3.36
C GLY A 442 -6.46 -52.73 -2.74
N THR A 443 -7.51 -53.46 -3.10
CA THR A 443 -8.89 -53.26 -2.65
C THR A 443 -9.23 -54.13 -1.44
N ARG A 444 -8.39 -54.09 -0.38
CA ARG A 444 -8.56 -54.92 0.81
C ARG A 444 -8.80 -54.10 2.07
N ILE A 445 -9.67 -54.60 2.95
CA ILE A 445 -10.01 -54.01 4.26
C ILE A 445 -9.68 -55.04 5.34
N GLY A 446 -8.79 -54.68 6.25
CA GLY A 446 -8.48 -55.48 7.44
C GLY A 446 -9.51 -55.24 8.55
N VAL A 447 -9.87 -56.32 9.23
CA VAL A 447 -10.79 -56.35 10.36
C VAL A 447 -10.01 -56.64 11.62
N PHE A 448 -10.01 -55.70 12.57
CA PHE A 448 -9.21 -55.76 13.78
C PHE A 448 -10.11 -55.75 15.03
N ARG A 449 -9.61 -56.41 16.08
CA ARG A 449 -10.16 -56.33 17.43
C ARG A 449 -9.83 -54.99 18.09
N TYR A 450 -10.74 -54.47 18.90
CA TYR A 450 -10.62 -53.17 19.57
C TYR A 450 -10.57 -53.26 21.11
N GLU A 451 -10.77 -54.46 21.66
CA GLU A 451 -10.69 -54.74 23.10
C GLU A 451 -9.23 -54.68 23.60
N ASP A 452 -9.01 -54.26 24.85
CA ASP A 452 -7.66 -53.94 25.36
C ASP A 452 -6.68 -55.13 25.26
N ASP A 453 -7.12 -56.32 25.65
CA ASP A 453 -6.28 -57.54 25.70
C ASP A 453 -5.95 -58.11 24.31
N ALA A 454 -6.72 -57.73 23.29
CA ALA A 454 -6.62 -58.27 21.94
C ALA A 454 -6.47 -57.16 20.89
N PHE A 455 -6.10 -55.95 21.31
CA PHE A 455 -6.12 -54.77 20.48
C PHE A 455 -5.25 -54.94 19.24
N GLY A 456 -5.80 -54.63 18.06
CA GLY A 456 -5.11 -54.72 16.78
C GLY A 456 -4.84 -56.13 16.28
N GLN A 457 -5.36 -57.18 16.93
CA GLN A 457 -5.34 -58.53 16.36
C GLN A 457 -6.26 -58.59 15.15
N GLU A 458 -5.71 -59.01 14.01
CA GLU A 458 -6.46 -59.19 12.76
C GLU A 458 -7.33 -60.45 12.85
N LEU A 459 -8.63 -60.27 12.59
CA LEU A 459 -9.61 -61.36 12.57
C LEU A 459 -9.84 -61.88 11.15
N ALA A 460 -9.86 -60.98 10.19
CA ALA A 460 -10.18 -61.26 8.80
C ALA A 460 -9.67 -60.14 7.90
N GLU A 461 -9.52 -60.46 6.62
CA GLU A 461 -9.29 -59.50 5.55
C GLU A 461 -10.41 -59.66 4.52
N ILE A 462 -11.01 -58.53 4.12
CA ILE A 462 -12.11 -58.48 3.16
C ILE A 462 -11.55 -57.93 1.84
N GLU A 463 -11.63 -58.71 0.78
CA GLU A 463 -11.26 -58.28 -0.57
C GLU A 463 -12.49 -57.80 -1.33
N LEU A 464 -12.45 -56.55 -1.82
CA LEU A 464 -13.53 -55.97 -2.60
C LEU A 464 -13.37 -56.31 -4.07
N LEU A 465 -14.39 -56.97 -4.62
CA LEU A 465 -14.46 -57.31 -6.04
C LEU A 465 -15.20 -56.21 -6.80
N ALA A 466 -14.49 -55.14 -7.15
CA ALA A 466 -15.03 -54.06 -7.96
C ALA A 466 -15.07 -54.47 -9.46
N GLY A 467 -16.08 -55.26 -9.85
CA GLY A 467 -16.47 -55.66 -11.20
C GLY A 467 -15.49 -55.41 -12.37
N SER A 468 -14.99 -56.51 -12.93
CA SER A 468 -14.18 -56.70 -14.16
C SER A 468 -14.06 -55.50 -15.12
N GLY A 469 -12.95 -54.77 -15.02
CA GLY A 469 -12.55 -53.76 -16.00
C GLY A 469 -11.11 -53.26 -15.85
N GLY A 470 -10.54 -53.35 -14.64
CA GLY A 470 -9.11 -53.17 -14.38
C GLY A 470 -8.52 -54.43 -13.77
N ALA A 471 -7.32 -54.82 -14.18
CA ALA A 471 -6.64 -56.00 -13.62
C ALA A 471 -6.51 -55.88 -12.08
N PRO A 472 -6.68 -56.99 -11.33
CA PRO A 472 -6.50 -57.00 -9.88
C PRO A 472 -5.14 -56.36 -9.50
N GLY A 473 -5.15 -55.44 -8.54
CA GLY A 473 -3.96 -54.69 -8.10
C GLY A 473 -3.81 -53.26 -8.62
N HIS A 474 -4.77 -52.73 -9.40
CA HIS A 474 -4.68 -51.36 -9.93
C HIS A 474 -5.57 -50.33 -9.22
N ASN A 475 -6.32 -50.70 -8.18
CA ASN A 475 -7.15 -49.78 -7.41
C ASN A 475 -6.79 -49.86 -5.92
N GLU A 476 -6.83 -48.71 -5.25
CA GLU A 476 -6.60 -48.52 -3.82
C GLU A 476 -7.86 -47.93 -3.18
N ILE A 477 -8.14 -48.35 -1.94
CA ILE A 477 -9.24 -47.79 -1.15
C ILE A 477 -8.76 -46.48 -0.53
N VAL A 478 -9.42 -45.38 -0.89
CA VAL A 478 -9.14 -44.03 -0.35
C VAL A 478 -9.89 -43.82 0.96
N ASP A 479 -11.18 -44.11 0.98
CA ASP A 479 -12.05 -43.99 2.14
C ASP A 479 -13.23 -44.95 2.00
N PHE A 480 -13.86 -45.31 3.12
CA PHE A 480 -15.07 -46.11 3.15
C PHE A 480 -15.89 -45.82 4.40
N LEU A 481 -17.20 -46.05 4.34
CA LEU A 481 -18.08 -45.97 5.51
C LEU A 481 -19.36 -46.79 5.32
N TRP A 482 -19.96 -47.21 6.41
CA TRP A 482 -21.28 -47.82 6.43
C TRP A 482 -22.37 -46.75 6.54
N ASN A 483 -23.41 -46.84 5.70
CA ASN A 483 -24.58 -45.98 5.82
C ASN A 483 -25.86 -46.75 5.51
N ARG A 484 -26.72 -46.88 6.54
CA ARG A 484 -27.98 -47.64 6.52
C ARG A 484 -27.80 -49.11 6.16
N GLU A 485 -27.80 -49.42 4.87
CA GLU A 485 -27.80 -50.79 4.33
C GLU A 485 -26.61 -51.08 3.39
N HIS A 486 -25.78 -50.07 3.12
CA HIS A 486 -24.71 -50.19 2.13
C HIS A 486 -23.37 -49.67 2.68
N TRP A 487 -22.30 -50.36 2.30
CA TRP A 487 -20.93 -49.88 2.38
C TRP A 487 -20.67 -48.96 1.20
N TRP A 488 -20.24 -47.73 1.48
CA TRP A 488 -19.80 -46.77 0.49
C TRP A 488 -18.29 -46.77 0.47
N VAL A 489 -17.69 -47.00 -0.69
CA VAL A 489 -16.25 -47.15 -0.84
C VAL A 489 -15.77 -46.25 -1.96
N LEU A 490 -14.72 -45.50 -1.67
CA LEU A 490 -14.04 -44.67 -2.64
C LEU A 490 -12.78 -45.38 -3.15
N LEU A 491 -12.76 -45.71 -4.43
CA LEU A 491 -11.68 -46.46 -5.08
C LEU A 491 -10.90 -45.54 -6.02
N ALA A 492 -9.61 -45.36 -5.77
CA ALA A 492 -8.71 -44.64 -6.67
C ALA A 492 -7.86 -45.63 -7.47
N PRO A 493 -7.71 -45.46 -8.78
CA PRO A 493 -6.74 -46.25 -9.55
C PRO A 493 -5.31 -45.82 -9.21
N ALA A 494 -4.43 -46.80 -9.01
CA ALA A 494 -3.03 -46.67 -8.61
C ALA A 494 -2.19 -45.80 -9.57
N ASN A 495 -2.57 -45.72 -10.85
CA ASN A 495 -1.88 -44.95 -11.89
C ASN A 495 -2.61 -43.67 -12.33
N GLY A 496 -3.68 -43.28 -11.63
CA GLY A 496 -4.34 -41.97 -11.81
C GLY A 496 -5.45 -41.92 -12.86
N SER A 497 -6.68 -41.80 -12.37
CA SER A 497 -7.85 -41.11 -12.91
C SER A 497 -8.82 -41.01 -11.71
N GLY A 498 -9.45 -39.87 -11.45
CA GLY A 498 -10.07 -39.54 -10.14
C GLY A 498 -10.87 -40.66 -9.46
N ALA A 499 -10.87 -40.66 -8.13
CA ALA A 499 -11.44 -41.75 -7.33
C ALA A 499 -12.95 -41.91 -7.56
N GLN A 500 -13.37 -43.16 -7.83
CA GLN A 500 -14.75 -43.53 -8.14
C GLN A 500 -15.49 -43.99 -6.88
N LEU A 501 -16.79 -43.66 -6.81
CA LEU A 501 -17.66 -44.08 -5.72
C LEU A 501 -18.34 -45.40 -6.07
N HIS A 502 -18.29 -46.34 -5.15
CA HIS A 502 -18.89 -47.66 -5.26
C HIS A 502 -19.76 -47.93 -4.04
N ARG A 503 -20.86 -48.65 -4.25
CA ARG A 503 -21.68 -49.18 -3.15
C ARG A 503 -21.62 -50.69 -3.12
N PHE A 504 -21.47 -51.22 -1.91
CA PHE A 504 -21.49 -52.64 -1.62
C PHE A 504 -22.59 -52.93 -0.60
N ASP A 505 -23.14 -54.14 -0.63
CA ASP A 505 -24.11 -54.58 0.37
C ASP A 505 -23.42 -54.99 1.69
N ALA A 506 -24.19 -55.46 2.67
CA ALA A 506 -23.68 -55.96 3.95
C ALA A 506 -22.69 -57.14 3.83
N GLN A 507 -22.72 -57.87 2.71
CA GLN A 507 -21.84 -59.00 2.39
C GLN A 507 -20.69 -58.59 1.46
N TRP A 508 -20.43 -57.28 1.33
CA TRP A 508 -19.37 -56.71 0.49
C TRP A 508 -19.48 -57.08 -1.00
N GLN A 509 -20.68 -57.37 -1.49
CA GLN A 509 -20.94 -57.55 -2.92
C GLN A 509 -21.26 -56.21 -3.57
N LEU A 510 -20.72 -55.97 -4.77
CA LEU A 510 -20.93 -54.71 -5.49
C LEU A 510 -22.40 -54.57 -5.90
N VAL A 511 -23.03 -53.48 -5.49
CA VAL A 511 -24.42 -53.14 -5.81
C VAL A 511 -24.47 -52.26 -7.05
N ASP A 512 -23.84 -51.08 -6.99
CA ASP A 512 -23.80 -50.12 -8.10
C ASP A 512 -22.61 -49.14 -7.99
N LYS A 513 -22.53 -48.22 -8.96
CA LYS A 513 -21.55 -47.14 -9.04
C LYS A 513 -22.28 -45.79 -9.20
N PRO A 514 -22.50 -45.05 -8.10
CA PRO A 514 -23.14 -43.73 -8.17
C PRO A 514 -22.45 -42.78 -9.15
N GLU A 515 -23.24 -42.01 -9.92
CA GLU A 515 -22.70 -41.05 -10.89
C GLU A 515 -22.11 -39.83 -10.18
N GLN A 516 -20.81 -39.63 -10.35
CA GLN A 516 -20.08 -38.48 -9.81
C GLN A 516 -19.91 -37.39 -10.87
N LEU A 517 -19.67 -36.16 -10.42
CA LEU A 517 -19.33 -35.05 -11.29
C LEU A 517 -18.02 -35.33 -12.07
N ALA A 518 -18.07 -35.16 -13.39
CA ALA A 518 -16.93 -35.45 -14.27
C ALA A 518 -15.63 -34.74 -13.83
N GLY A 519 -14.56 -35.53 -13.67
CA GLY A 519 -13.25 -35.06 -13.24
C GLY A 519 -13.16 -34.69 -11.76
N SER A 520 -14.01 -35.24 -10.89
CA SER A 520 -13.86 -35.10 -9.44
C SER A 520 -12.66 -35.88 -8.91
N GLN A 521 -11.98 -35.33 -7.91
CA GLN A 521 -10.90 -36.02 -7.15
C GLN A 521 -11.26 -36.04 -5.67
N PRO A 522 -12.30 -36.80 -5.29
CA PRO A 522 -12.73 -36.86 -3.91
C PRO A 522 -11.68 -37.52 -3.02
N VAL A 523 -11.64 -37.07 -1.77
CA VAL A 523 -10.65 -37.54 -0.76
C VAL A 523 -11.30 -38.07 0.50
N GLN A 524 -12.59 -37.81 0.72
CA GLN A 524 -13.27 -38.15 1.97
C GLN A 524 -14.76 -38.45 1.73
N LEU A 525 -15.26 -39.45 2.45
CA LEU A 525 -16.67 -39.80 2.58
C LEU A 525 -17.15 -39.53 4.00
N VAL A 526 -18.32 -38.91 4.13
CA VAL A 526 -18.91 -38.62 5.44
C VAL A 526 -20.42 -38.82 5.43
N ASN A 527 -20.95 -39.42 6.51
CA ASN A 527 -22.38 -39.62 6.71
C ASN A 527 -23.02 -38.42 7.41
N TRP A 528 -24.02 -37.81 6.78
CA TRP A 528 -24.79 -36.69 7.31
C TRP A 528 -26.29 -36.98 7.24
N GLY A 529 -26.89 -37.40 8.36
CA GLY A 529 -28.33 -37.67 8.44
C GLY A 529 -28.81 -38.79 7.50
N GLY A 530 -27.95 -39.76 7.20
CA GLY A 530 -28.22 -40.83 6.24
C GLY A 530 -27.97 -40.45 4.78
N ARG A 531 -27.51 -39.23 4.50
CA ARG A 531 -26.98 -38.80 3.21
C ARG A 531 -25.46 -38.96 3.21
N ILE A 532 -24.89 -39.26 2.05
CA ILE A 532 -23.43 -39.31 1.89
C ILE A 532 -22.93 -38.00 1.31
N LEU A 533 -21.96 -37.40 1.99
CA LEU A 533 -21.20 -36.27 1.50
C LEU A 533 -19.87 -36.76 0.93
N LEU A 534 -19.58 -36.32 -0.29
CA LEU A 534 -18.35 -36.61 -1.02
C LEU A 534 -17.55 -35.32 -1.18
N VAL A 535 -16.43 -35.24 -0.46
CA VAL A 535 -15.59 -34.03 -0.40
C VAL A 535 -14.49 -34.09 -1.44
N ASP A 536 -14.40 -33.04 -2.26
CA ASP A 536 -13.36 -32.81 -3.26
C ASP A 536 -12.70 -31.44 -2.99
N PRO A 537 -11.45 -31.39 -2.50
CA PRO A 537 -10.76 -30.14 -2.20
C PRO A 537 -10.55 -29.24 -3.42
N GLY A 538 -10.62 -29.79 -4.64
CA GLY A 538 -10.53 -29.05 -5.89
C GLY A 538 -11.85 -28.38 -6.29
N ARG A 539 -12.96 -28.61 -5.56
CA ARG A 539 -14.30 -28.14 -5.93
C ARG A 539 -15.03 -27.52 -4.75
N ILE A 540 -15.65 -26.37 -5.00
CA ILE A 540 -16.44 -25.63 -4.02
C ILE A 540 -17.67 -26.44 -3.53
N PRO A 541 -18.51 -27.05 -4.40
CA PRO A 541 -19.67 -27.81 -3.94
C PRO A 541 -19.25 -29.18 -3.40
N VAL A 542 -19.74 -29.53 -2.20
CA VAL A 542 -19.62 -30.90 -1.67
C VAL A 542 -20.77 -31.72 -2.23
N GLN A 543 -20.46 -32.76 -3.01
CA GLN A 543 -21.47 -33.61 -3.64
C GLN A 543 -22.26 -34.37 -2.57
N ARG A 544 -23.58 -34.48 -2.75
CA ARG A 544 -24.47 -35.17 -1.81
C ARG A 544 -25.21 -36.29 -2.52
N PHE A 545 -25.26 -37.46 -1.90
CA PHE A 545 -25.98 -38.62 -2.38
C PHE A 545 -27.01 -39.08 -1.35
N ASN A 546 -28.15 -39.57 -1.82
CA ASN A 546 -29.07 -40.30 -0.97
C ASN A 546 -28.60 -41.74 -0.73
N ASP A 547 -29.31 -42.45 0.12
CA ASP A 547 -29.09 -43.85 0.45
C ASP A 547 -29.20 -44.79 -0.75
N ALA A 548 -30.00 -44.42 -1.76
CA ALA A 548 -30.16 -45.16 -3.00
C ALA A 548 -29.09 -44.88 -4.06
N GLY A 549 -28.03 -44.11 -3.76
CA GLY A 549 -26.95 -43.83 -4.73
C GLY A 549 -27.26 -42.71 -5.71
N VAL A 550 -28.41 -42.02 -5.58
CA VAL A 550 -28.80 -40.94 -6.48
C VAL A 550 -28.21 -39.62 -5.99
N ALA A 551 -27.57 -38.90 -6.90
CA ALA A 551 -27.02 -37.57 -6.64
C ALA A 551 -28.15 -36.56 -6.36
N GLU A 552 -27.92 -35.70 -5.38
CA GLU A 552 -28.84 -34.64 -4.98
C GLU A 552 -28.21 -33.26 -5.13
N ALA A 553 -28.98 -32.21 -4.82
CA ALA A 553 -28.44 -30.87 -4.71
C ALA A 553 -27.24 -30.86 -3.74
N ALA A 554 -26.08 -30.47 -4.26
CA ALA A 554 -24.83 -30.41 -3.53
C ALA A 554 -24.90 -29.41 -2.37
N LEU A 555 -24.13 -29.67 -1.32
CA LEU A 555 -23.95 -28.73 -0.22
C LEU A 555 -22.99 -27.61 -0.68
N VAL A 556 -23.55 -26.42 -0.84
CA VAL A 556 -22.81 -25.20 -1.16
C VAL A 556 -22.81 -24.31 0.07
N SER A 557 -21.64 -24.08 0.65
CA SER A 557 -21.48 -23.20 1.80
C SER A 557 -21.57 -21.74 1.36
N ASP A 558 -22.59 -21.02 1.82
CA ASP A 558 -22.75 -19.57 1.68
C ASP A 558 -21.55 -18.82 2.29
N LYS A 559 -21.06 -19.29 3.43
CA LYS A 559 -19.86 -18.75 4.09
C LYS A 559 -18.60 -18.90 3.25
N LEU A 560 -18.43 -20.04 2.56
CA LEU A 560 -17.29 -20.26 1.67
C LEU A 560 -17.36 -19.31 0.47
N ALA A 561 -18.55 -19.14 -0.13
CA ALA A 561 -18.76 -18.19 -1.22
C ALA A 561 -18.43 -16.75 -0.78
N ASP A 562 -18.82 -16.35 0.43
CA ASP A 562 -18.49 -15.04 1.01
C ASP A 562 -16.99 -14.84 1.23
N ILE A 563 -16.27 -15.86 1.70
CA ILE A 563 -14.80 -15.80 1.88
C ILE A 563 -14.12 -15.61 0.52
N LEU A 564 -14.53 -16.38 -0.49
CA LEU A 564 -13.99 -16.27 -1.86
C LEU A 564 -14.29 -14.88 -2.46
N ALA A 565 -15.52 -14.38 -2.34
CA ALA A 565 -15.90 -13.05 -2.81
C ALA A 565 -15.13 -11.92 -2.12
N ARG A 566 -14.87 -12.04 -0.80
CA ARG A 566 -14.03 -11.09 -0.05
C ARG A 566 -12.58 -11.11 -0.55
N GLY A 567 -12.03 -12.29 -0.84
CA GLY A 567 -10.70 -12.47 -1.44
C GLY A 567 -10.56 -11.75 -2.78
N GLU A 568 -11.51 -11.98 -3.69
CA GLU A 568 -11.52 -11.33 -5.01
C GLU A 568 -11.61 -9.80 -4.92
N ARG A 569 -12.49 -9.27 -4.05
CA ARG A 569 -12.63 -7.81 -3.86
C ARG A 569 -11.35 -7.19 -3.34
N ARG A 570 -10.67 -7.84 -2.39
CA ARG A 570 -9.40 -7.37 -1.84
C ARG A 570 -8.31 -7.33 -2.89
N GLU A 571 -8.19 -8.36 -3.71
CA GLU A 571 -7.23 -8.40 -4.82
C GLU A 571 -7.52 -7.30 -5.85
N LYS A 572 -8.79 -7.10 -6.24
CA LYS A 572 -9.17 -5.99 -7.13
C LYS A 572 -8.77 -4.62 -6.56
N LEU A 573 -9.03 -4.38 -5.27
CA LEU A 573 -8.63 -3.14 -4.59
C LEU A 573 -7.11 -2.97 -4.53
N ILE A 574 -6.37 -4.03 -4.20
CA ILE A 574 -4.91 -4.00 -4.18
C ILE A 574 -4.39 -3.65 -5.59
N MET A 575 -4.88 -4.33 -6.63
CA MET A 575 -4.49 -4.06 -8.02
C MET A 575 -4.79 -2.61 -8.44
N LEU A 576 -5.94 -2.07 -8.01
CA LEU A 576 -6.29 -0.65 -8.22
C LEU A 576 -5.28 0.28 -7.53
N THR A 577 -4.92 0.02 -6.27
CA THR A 577 -3.94 0.85 -5.55
C THR A 577 -2.55 0.83 -6.21
N TRP A 578 -2.10 -0.31 -6.70
CA TRP A 578 -0.82 -0.40 -7.42
C TRP A 578 -0.84 0.36 -8.75
N ARG A 579 -1.87 0.15 -9.58
CA ARG A 579 -1.98 0.81 -10.89
C ARG A 579 -2.10 2.33 -10.75
N THR A 580 -2.89 2.81 -9.78
CA THR A 580 -3.02 4.25 -9.50
C THR A 580 -1.72 4.86 -9.01
N ALA A 581 -0.99 4.20 -8.10
CA ALA A 581 0.32 4.66 -7.65
C ALA A 581 1.34 4.74 -8.79
N ILE A 582 1.39 3.73 -9.66
CA ILE A 582 2.26 3.72 -10.85
C ILE A 582 1.89 4.85 -11.81
N ALA A 583 0.60 5.04 -12.11
CA ALA A 583 0.12 6.09 -12.99
C ALA A 583 0.50 7.49 -12.48
N LEU A 584 0.34 7.76 -11.17
CA LEU A 584 0.75 9.02 -10.56
C LEU A 584 2.26 9.26 -10.64
N CYS A 585 3.08 8.22 -10.41
CA CYS A 585 4.53 8.32 -10.56
C CYS A 585 4.93 8.61 -12.01
N LEU A 586 4.30 7.97 -13.00
CA LEU A 586 4.55 8.23 -14.42
C LEU A 586 4.14 9.65 -14.83
N LEU A 587 3.00 10.15 -14.34
CA LEU A 587 2.58 11.53 -14.55
C LEU A 587 3.58 12.52 -13.95
N ALA A 588 4.03 12.29 -12.71
CA ALA A 588 5.04 13.14 -12.07
C ALA A 588 6.37 13.12 -12.83
N ALA A 589 6.78 11.96 -13.35
CA ALA A 589 7.96 11.83 -14.19
C ALA A 589 7.82 12.60 -15.50
N ALA A 590 6.70 12.46 -16.21
CA ALA A 590 6.42 13.18 -17.46
C ALA A 590 6.43 14.70 -17.23
N ALA A 591 5.78 15.17 -16.16
CA ALA A 591 5.78 16.58 -15.78
C ALA A 591 7.20 17.09 -15.46
N GLY A 592 7.99 16.33 -14.70
CA GLY A 592 9.38 16.67 -14.38
C GLY A 592 10.29 16.71 -15.61
N LEU A 593 10.14 15.76 -16.55
CA LEU A 593 10.87 15.75 -17.81
C LEU A 593 10.51 16.96 -18.69
N PHE A 594 9.22 17.29 -18.78
CA PHE A 594 8.74 18.43 -19.53
C PHE A 594 9.27 19.75 -18.95
N LEU A 595 9.16 19.94 -17.63
CA LEU A 595 9.71 21.11 -16.93
C LEU A 595 11.23 21.20 -17.09
N GLY A 596 11.94 20.08 -16.98
CA GLY A 596 13.39 20.01 -17.20
C GLY A 596 13.79 20.41 -18.62
N TRP A 597 13.06 19.91 -19.62
CA TRP A 597 13.26 20.29 -21.03
C TRP A 597 12.97 21.77 -21.26
N LEU A 598 11.87 22.30 -20.72
CA LEU A 598 11.50 23.70 -20.84
C LEU A 598 12.56 24.63 -20.23
N HIS A 599 13.01 24.36 -19.01
CA HIS A 599 14.05 25.15 -18.35
C HIS A 599 15.43 24.98 -19.00
N ARG A 600 15.71 23.83 -19.62
CA ARG A 600 16.90 23.65 -20.48
C ARG A 600 16.83 24.58 -21.69
N ALA A 601 15.73 24.54 -22.44
CA ALA A 601 15.49 25.44 -23.57
C ALA A 601 15.63 26.91 -23.14
N ARG A 602 14.95 27.28 -22.06
CA ARG A 602 14.99 28.62 -21.44
C ARG A 602 16.41 29.08 -21.14
N SER A 603 17.24 28.21 -20.56
CA SER A 603 18.63 28.56 -20.25
C SER A 603 19.46 28.85 -21.49
N MET A 604 19.23 28.16 -22.61
CA MET A 604 19.98 28.36 -23.86
C MET A 604 19.59 29.68 -24.56
N VAL A 605 18.30 30.03 -24.52
CA VAL A 605 17.77 31.27 -25.11
C VAL A 605 18.33 32.50 -24.39
N TYR A 606 18.25 32.55 -23.06
CA TYR A 606 18.69 33.73 -22.30
C TYR A 606 20.22 33.83 -22.11
N THR A 607 20.99 32.80 -22.46
CA THR A 607 22.45 32.95 -22.53
C THR A 607 22.93 33.64 -23.80
N SER A 608 22.14 33.63 -24.87
CA SER A 608 22.56 34.13 -26.19
C SER A 608 22.06 35.55 -26.49
N CYS A 609 21.01 36.04 -25.81
CA CYS A 609 20.44 37.37 -26.04
C CYS A 609 20.85 38.35 -24.92
N LYS A 610 21.51 39.47 -25.28
CA LYS A 610 21.72 40.60 -24.36
C LYS A 610 20.57 41.59 -24.51
N GLU A 611 19.57 41.47 -23.64
CA GLU A 611 18.35 42.31 -23.66
C GLU A 611 18.68 43.77 -23.31
N GLN A 612 18.06 44.72 -24.00
CA GLN A 612 18.21 46.16 -23.71
C GLN A 612 16.91 46.78 -23.24
N GLY A 613 16.99 47.92 -22.55
CA GLY A 613 15.79 48.66 -22.16
C GLY A 613 15.12 49.34 -23.35
N ALA A 614 13.81 49.54 -23.28
CA ALA A 614 13.05 50.29 -24.28
C ALA A 614 13.35 51.79 -24.23
N GLU A 615 13.44 52.40 -25.42
CA GLU A 615 13.50 53.87 -25.56
C GLU A 615 12.16 54.51 -25.12
N PRO A 616 12.14 55.74 -24.59
CA PRO A 616 10.89 56.41 -24.20
C PRO A 616 10.04 56.75 -25.43
N VAL A 617 8.80 56.27 -25.48
CA VAL A 617 7.88 56.45 -26.63
C VAL A 617 7.22 57.83 -26.66
N ASP A 618 7.20 58.56 -25.54
CA ASP A 618 6.51 59.86 -25.41
C ASP A 618 6.98 60.92 -26.41
N ARG A 619 8.23 60.81 -26.90
CA ARG A 619 8.81 61.75 -27.88
C ARG A 619 8.46 61.41 -29.34
N LEU A 620 7.90 60.23 -29.57
CA LEU A 620 7.64 59.66 -30.90
C LEU A 620 6.13 59.46 -31.15
N ALA A 621 5.28 59.83 -30.19
CA ALA A 621 3.83 59.61 -30.20
C ALA A 621 3.14 60.10 -31.48
N ASP A 622 3.58 61.25 -32.02
CA ASP A 622 2.97 61.88 -33.19
C ASP A 622 3.53 61.34 -34.53
N SER A 623 4.59 60.52 -34.52
CA SER A 623 5.27 60.01 -35.73
C SER A 623 5.14 58.49 -35.93
N ILE A 624 4.36 57.80 -35.09
CA ILE A 624 4.16 56.35 -35.18
C ILE A 624 2.91 56.07 -36.01
N ASP A 625 3.08 55.28 -37.07
CA ASP A 625 1.98 54.70 -37.84
C ASP A 625 1.56 53.37 -37.24
N TRP A 626 0.31 53.27 -36.77
CA TRP A 626 -0.20 52.10 -36.05
C TRP A 626 -0.88 51.10 -36.99
N ALA A 627 -0.62 49.82 -36.75
CA ALA A 627 -1.27 48.73 -37.47
C ALA A 627 -2.77 48.70 -37.22
N GLU A 628 -3.54 48.54 -38.30
CA GLU A 628 -4.98 48.37 -38.21
C GLU A 628 -5.35 47.03 -37.58
N ILE A 629 -6.19 47.09 -36.55
CA ILE A 629 -6.75 45.95 -35.83
C ILE A 629 -7.95 45.38 -36.61
N GLU A 630 -8.04 44.05 -36.72
CA GLU A 630 -9.21 43.41 -37.33
C GLU A 630 -10.49 43.65 -36.49
N PRO A 631 -11.52 44.34 -37.03
CA PRO A 631 -12.68 44.76 -36.25
C PRO A 631 -13.58 43.59 -35.80
N ASP A 632 -13.60 42.49 -36.56
CA ASP A 632 -14.49 41.34 -36.33
C ASP A 632 -13.91 40.23 -35.44
N ARG A 633 -12.72 40.42 -34.87
CA ARG A 633 -12.02 39.36 -34.12
C ARG A 633 -12.86 38.76 -32.98
N LYS A 634 -13.51 39.59 -32.16
CA LYS A 634 -14.34 39.12 -31.03
C LYS A 634 -15.54 38.30 -31.50
N THR A 635 -16.16 38.72 -32.60
CA THR A 635 -17.30 38.02 -33.22
C THR A 635 -16.87 36.67 -33.80
N ILE A 636 -15.73 36.62 -34.49
CA ILE A 636 -15.19 35.41 -35.11
C ILE A 636 -14.77 34.39 -34.04
N LEU A 637 -14.01 34.80 -33.02
CA LEU A 637 -13.54 33.90 -31.94
C LEU A 637 -14.67 33.47 -31.01
N GLY A 638 -15.55 34.40 -30.64
CA GLY A 638 -16.69 34.16 -29.75
C GLY A 638 -17.80 33.37 -30.42
N LYS A 639 -18.51 34.01 -31.36
CA LYS A 639 -19.75 33.48 -31.94
C LYS A 639 -19.52 32.36 -32.94
N LYS A 640 -18.52 32.45 -33.83
CA LYS A 640 -18.32 31.43 -34.88
C LYS A 640 -17.50 30.24 -34.37
N ARG A 641 -16.33 30.50 -33.77
CA ARG A 641 -15.42 29.42 -33.35
C ARG A 641 -15.85 28.77 -32.03
N GLY A 642 -16.22 29.56 -31.02
CA GLY A 642 -16.71 29.03 -29.75
C GLY A 642 -17.94 28.14 -29.90
N SER A 643 -18.94 28.56 -30.68
CA SER A 643 -20.15 27.75 -30.93
C SER A 643 -19.84 26.47 -31.72
N SER A 644 -19.00 26.54 -32.76
CA SER A 644 -18.62 25.36 -33.56
C SER A 644 -17.90 24.31 -32.72
N TYR A 645 -17.04 24.74 -31.78
CA TYR A 645 -16.36 23.85 -30.86
C TYR A 645 -17.32 23.22 -29.85
N ALA A 646 -18.24 24.01 -29.28
CA ALA A 646 -19.24 23.50 -28.35
C ALA A 646 -20.16 22.46 -29.01
N ALA A 647 -20.59 22.70 -30.25
CA ALA A 647 -21.37 21.75 -31.03
C ALA A 647 -20.60 20.45 -31.29
N LEU A 648 -19.33 20.55 -31.70
CA LEU A 648 -18.47 19.38 -31.92
C LEU A 648 -18.24 18.59 -30.63
N ALA A 649 -17.96 19.26 -29.51
CA ALA A 649 -17.80 18.62 -28.21
C ALA A 649 -19.06 17.88 -27.77
N LEU A 650 -20.24 18.48 -27.98
CA LEU A 650 -21.52 17.86 -27.67
C LEU A 650 -21.79 16.62 -28.53
N VAL A 651 -21.47 16.67 -29.83
CA VAL A 651 -21.56 15.50 -30.72
C VAL A 651 -20.63 14.37 -30.26
N ILE A 652 -19.38 14.68 -29.90
CA ILE A 652 -18.42 13.67 -29.42
C ILE A 652 -18.91 13.00 -28.14
N VAL A 653 -19.42 13.79 -27.18
CA VAL A 653 -19.97 13.27 -25.92
C VAL A 653 -21.23 12.43 -26.16
N ALA A 654 -22.12 12.87 -27.05
CA ALA A 654 -23.34 12.13 -27.41
C ALA A 654 -23.01 10.80 -28.09
N CYS A 655 -22.06 10.78 -29.04
CA CYS A 655 -21.58 9.56 -29.69
C CYS A 655 -20.94 8.59 -28.69
N ALA A 656 -20.14 9.08 -27.73
CA ALA A 656 -19.56 8.25 -26.69
C ALA A 656 -20.63 7.62 -25.79
N GLY A 657 -21.69 8.37 -25.45
CA GLY A 657 -22.85 7.85 -24.74
C GLY A 657 -23.60 6.77 -25.52
N PHE A 658 -23.80 6.99 -26.83
CA PHE A 658 -24.47 6.02 -27.70
C PHE A 658 -23.68 4.72 -27.88
N LEU A 659 -22.34 4.81 -27.90
CA LEU A 659 -21.44 3.65 -28.02
C LEU A 659 -21.26 2.87 -26.71
N GLY A 660 -21.96 3.24 -25.62
CA GLY A 660 -21.88 2.51 -24.35
C GLY A 660 -20.51 2.60 -23.67
N VAL A 661 -19.77 3.68 -23.89
CA VAL A 661 -18.43 3.90 -23.32
C VAL A 661 -18.51 3.97 -21.79
N SER A 662 -17.55 3.36 -21.09
CA SER A 662 -17.53 3.34 -19.62
C SER A 662 -17.45 4.76 -19.02
N ALA A 663 -17.93 4.93 -17.79
CA ALA A 663 -17.94 6.23 -17.11
C ALA A 663 -16.55 6.89 -17.03
N LEU A 664 -15.49 6.09 -16.83
CA LEU A 664 -14.10 6.57 -16.81
C LEU A 664 -13.64 7.08 -18.17
N ALA A 665 -13.97 6.37 -19.24
CA ALA A 665 -13.61 6.80 -20.59
C ALA A 665 -14.41 8.04 -21.01
N LEU A 666 -15.67 8.18 -20.59
CA LEU A 666 -16.44 9.41 -20.77
C LEU A 666 -15.80 10.59 -20.03
N ALA A 667 -15.38 10.38 -18.77
CA ALA A 667 -14.65 11.40 -18.01
C ALA A 667 -13.33 11.80 -18.69
N ALA A 668 -12.61 10.84 -19.29
CA ALA A 668 -11.38 11.12 -20.03
C ALA A 668 -11.64 11.98 -21.28
N ILE A 669 -12.73 11.69 -22.02
CA ILE A 669 -13.17 12.47 -23.17
C ILE A 669 -13.49 13.91 -22.74
N LEU A 670 -14.28 14.09 -21.67
CA LEU A 670 -14.61 15.42 -21.15
C LEU A 670 -13.36 16.20 -20.74
N LEU A 671 -12.40 15.53 -20.11
CA LEU A 671 -11.14 16.15 -19.70
C LEU A 671 -10.34 16.59 -20.93
N ALA A 672 -10.21 15.75 -21.95
CA ALA A 672 -9.51 16.09 -23.20
C ALA A 672 -10.17 17.27 -23.95
N LEU A 673 -11.50 17.41 -23.86
CA LEU A 673 -12.25 18.53 -24.45
C LEU A 673 -12.13 19.83 -23.62
N ALA A 674 -11.85 19.75 -22.32
CA ALA A 674 -11.70 20.94 -21.47
C ALA A 674 -10.50 21.82 -21.88
N GLY A 675 -9.40 21.21 -22.34
CA GLY A 675 -8.19 21.93 -22.74
C GLY A 675 -8.40 22.92 -23.88
N PRO A 676 -8.90 22.47 -25.06
CA PRO A 676 -9.17 23.37 -26.18
C PRO A 676 -10.23 24.42 -25.85
N ALA A 677 -11.23 24.10 -25.02
CA ALA A 677 -12.20 25.09 -24.53
C ALA A 677 -11.51 26.19 -23.72
N ALA A 678 -10.65 25.83 -22.76
CA ALA A 678 -9.87 26.79 -21.97
C ALA A 678 -8.95 27.63 -22.86
N ALA A 679 -8.30 27.04 -23.87
CA ALA A 679 -7.46 27.74 -24.82
C ALA A 679 -8.25 28.80 -25.63
N LEU A 680 -9.46 28.46 -26.09
CA LEU A 680 -10.36 29.38 -26.80
C LEU A 680 -10.79 30.54 -25.90
N LEU A 681 -11.13 30.27 -24.64
CA LEU A 681 -11.50 31.30 -23.66
C LEU A 681 -10.35 32.27 -23.36
N LEU A 682 -9.12 31.76 -23.22
CA LEU A 682 -7.93 32.58 -23.04
C LEU A 682 -7.70 33.51 -24.25
N LEU A 683 -7.89 33.02 -25.47
CA LEU A 683 -7.74 33.81 -26.70
C LEU A 683 -8.83 34.86 -26.90
N GLN A 684 -10.05 34.59 -26.41
CA GLN A 684 -11.15 35.55 -26.45
C GLN A 684 -10.95 36.71 -25.45
N ARG A 685 -10.35 36.42 -24.29
CA ARG A 685 -10.10 37.42 -23.24
C ARG A 685 -8.80 38.19 -23.44
N GLY A 686 -7.79 37.59 -24.05
CA GLY A 686 -6.48 38.21 -24.25
C GLY A 686 -6.49 39.31 -25.31
N ASP A 687 -5.80 40.40 -25.02
CA ASP A 687 -5.49 41.41 -26.01
C ASP A 687 -4.53 40.83 -27.08
N GLN A 688 -4.52 41.40 -28.28
CA GLN A 688 -3.64 40.99 -29.38
C GLN A 688 -2.32 41.76 -29.43
N GLY A 689 -2.19 42.80 -28.60
CA GLY A 689 -1.08 43.73 -28.65
C GLY A 689 -1.22 44.75 -29.79
N HIS A 690 -0.18 45.56 -29.98
CA HIS A 690 -0.13 46.61 -30.98
C HIS A 690 1.21 46.61 -31.71
N ILE A 691 1.19 47.01 -32.98
CA ILE A 691 2.37 47.17 -33.82
C ILE A 691 2.38 48.60 -34.33
N GLY A 692 3.49 49.31 -34.15
CA GLY A 692 3.70 50.65 -34.66
C GLY A 692 4.99 50.73 -35.46
N ILE A 693 5.02 51.55 -36.52
CA ILE A 693 6.20 51.79 -37.34
C ILE A 693 6.58 53.27 -37.23
N ASN A 694 7.87 53.56 -37.05
CA ASN A 694 8.41 54.91 -37.05
C ASN A 694 9.73 54.93 -37.84
N GLY A 695 9.64 55.30 -39.13
CA GLY A 695 10.78 55.21 -40.05
C GLY A 695 11.23 53.76 -40.23
N ASP A 696 12.49 53.48 -39.89
CA ASP A 696 13.11 52.14 -39.93
C ASP A 696 12.96 51.36 -38.61
N LYS A 697 12.38 51.97 -37.57
CA LYS A 697 12.17 51.36 -36.26
C LYS A 697 10.78 50.76 -36.13
N LEU A 698 10.74 49.55 -35.58
CA LEU A 698 9.53 48.83 -35.23
C LEU A 698 9.26 48.97 -33.74
N LEU A 699 8.05 49.40 -33.38
CA LEU A 699 7.51 49.43 -32.02
C LEU A 699 6.54 48.26 -31.86
N LEU A 700 6.80 47.39 -30.90
CA LEU A 700 5.91 46.30 -30.52
C LEU A 700 5.34 46.56 -29.13
N VAL A 701 4.07 46.24 -28.94
CA VAL A 701 3.38 46.24 -27.65
C VAL A 701 2.73 44.86 -27.47
N ASP A 702 3.11 44.13 -26.44
CA ASP A 702 2.53 42.82 -26.13
C ASP A 702 1.10 42.95 -25.57
N HIS A 703 0.39 41.83 -25.42
CA HIS A 703 -0.95 41.75 -24.85
C HIS A 703 -1.07 42.28 -23.41
N ASP A 704 0.03 42.31 -22.66
CA ASP A 704 0.11 42.89 -21.30
C ASP A 704 0.40 44.41 -21.31
N GLY A 705 0.50 45.05 -22.50
CA GLY A 705 0.82 46.48 -22.63
C GLY A 705 2.31 46.80 -22.44
N LEU A 706 3.18 45.78 -22.42
CA LEU A 706 4.63 45.96 -22.38
C LEU A 706 5.15 46.31 -23.77
N TYR A 707 5.90 47.41 -23.91
CA TYR A 707 6.38 47.87 -25.20
C TYR A 707 7.92 47.82 -25.34
N HIS A 708 8.38 47.61 -26.57
CA HIS A 708 9.78 47.76 -26.94
C HIS A 708 9.97 48.18 -28.40
N MET A 709 11.11 48.79 -28.71
CA MET A 709 11.46 49.32 -30.02
C MET A 709 12.80 48.77 -30.49
N GLY A 710 12.91 48.52 -31.79
CA GLY A 710 14.15 48.02 -32.39
C GLY A 710 14.11 48.11 -33.91
N SER A 711 15.28 48.01 -34.54
CA SER A 711 15.46 47.97 -35.99
C SER A 711 16.48 46.89 -36.38
N GLY A 712 16.48 46.51 -37.66
CA GLY A 712 17.43 45.55 -38.24
C GLY A 712 17.51 44.22 -37.49
N SER A 713 18.72 43.81 -37.10
CA SER A 713 19.00 42.50 -36.48
C SER A 713 18.34 42.27 -35.12
N ARG A 714 17.76 43.31 -34.49
CA ARG A 714 16.98 43.16 -33.24
C ARG A 714 15.57 42.67 -33.46
N ILE A 715 15.04 42.82 -34.66
CA ILE A 715 13.71 42.32 -35.01
C ILE A 715 13.87 40.83 -35.21
N HIS A 716 13.27 40.04 -34.33
CA HIS A 716 13.23 38.59 -34.44
C HIS A 716 11.87 38.16 -34.98
N TYR A 717 11.86 37.22 -35.92
CA TYR A 717 10.60 36.72 -36.46
C TYR A 717 10.60 35.21 -36.68
N ARG A 718 9.40 34.62 -36.56
CA ARG A 718 9.17 33.22 -36.92
C ARG A 718 7.70 32.99 -37.24
N GLY A 719 7.42 32.65 -38.50
CA GLY A 719 6.05 32.40 -38.95
C GLY A 719 5.21 33.66 -38.80
N ARG A 720 4.19 33.61 -37.94
CA ARG A 720 3.25 34.73 -37.69
C ARG A 720 3.51 35.45 -36.37
N PHE A 721 4.73 35.38 -35.89
CA PHE A 721 5.18 36.06 -34.67
C PHE A 721 6.35 36.95 -34.99
N VAL A 722 6.27 38.18 -34.49
CA VAL A 722 7.33 39.19 -34.54
C VAL A 722 7.66 39.59 -33.11
N MET A 723 8.94 39.75 -32.83
CA MET A 723 9.45 39.81 -31.46
C MET A 723 10.63 40.79 -31.39
N ILE A 724 10.70 41.56 -30.32
CA ILE A 724 11.88 42.38 -29.97
C ILE A 724 12.19 42.09 -28.51
N ASP A 725 13.34 41.46 -28.26
CA ASP A 725 13.67 40.85 -26.96
C ASP A 725 12.50 40.01 -26.42
N ASP A 726 11.89 40.39 -25.30
CA ASP A 726 10.79 39.66 -24.66
C ASP A 726 9.39 40.05 -25.17
N VAL A 727 9.27 41.16 -25.89
CA VAL A 727 7.97 41.65 -26.37
C VAL A 727 7.59 40.88 -27.62
N THR A 728 6.49 40.14 -27.56
CA THR A 728 6.05 39.24 -28.64
C THR A 728 4.67 39.61 -29.14
N VAL A 729 4.50 39.75 -30.45
CA VAL A 729 3.20 40.07 -31.04
C VAL A 729 2.85 39.05 -32.11
N PHE A 730 1.61 38.57 -32.06
CA PHE A 730 1.05 37.65 -33.04
C PHE A 730 0.39 38.43 -34.18
N THR A 731 0.90 38.28 -35.41
CA THR A 731 0.44 39.05 -36.56
C THR A 731 -0.89 38.56 -37.15
N GLY A 732 -1.40 37.40 -36.71
CA GLY A 732 -2.71 36.88 -37.12
C GLY A 732 -2.64 35.78 -38.17
N SER A 733 -3.55 34.79 -38.10
CA SER A 733 -3.74 33.70 -39.07
C SER A 733 -5.14 33.71 -39.68
N PRO A 734 -5.40 32.97 -40.79
CA PRO A 734 -6.77 32.86 -41.34
C PRO A 734 -7.76 32.26 -40.32
N LEU A 735 -7.26 31.43 -39.40
CA LEU A 735 -8.06 30.84 -38.33
C LEU A 735 -8.19 31.74 -37.09
N LEU A 736 -7.21 32.63 -36.88
CA LEU A 736 -7.09 33.51 -35.72
C LEU A 736 -6.65 34.91 -36.18
N PRO A 737 -7.53 35.74 -36.75
CA PRO A 737 -7.15 37.05 -37.25
C PRO A 737 -6.80 38.00 -36.09
N ALA A 738 -5.81 38.87 -36.30
CA ALA A 738 -5.34 39.83 -35.29
C ALA A 738 -5.22 41.24 -35.90
N PHE A 739 -4.41 41.38 -36.95
CA PHE A 739 -4.22 42.64 -37.68
C PHE A 739 -4.61 42.48 -39.15
N SER A 740 -4.84 43.61 -39.82
CA SER A 740 -5.23 43.59 -41.23
C SER A 740 -4.11 43.02 -42.11
N ARG A 741 -4.46 42.03 -42.93
CA ARG A 741 -3.48 41.29 -43.73
C ARG A 741 -2.79 42.18 -44.77
N ALA A 742 -3.54 43.10 -45.36
CA ALA A 742 -3.02 44.05 -46.34
C ALA A 742 -1.95 44.96 -45.73
N TRP A 743 -2.20 45.51 -44.52
CA TRP A 743 -1.25 46.38 -43.85
C TRP A 743 0.04 45.65 -43.45
N ILE A 744 -0.07 44.41 -42.95
CA ILE A 744 1.11 43.59 -42.59
C ILE A 744 2.01 43.35 -43.81
N GLU A 745 1.42 42.95 -44.94
CA GLU A 745 2.19 42.63 -46.15
C GLU A 745 2.85 43.87 -46.75
N GLN A 746 2.18 45.02 -46.69
CA GLN A 746 2.66 46.28 -47.27
C GLN A 746 3.71 46.98 -46.39
N HIS A 747 3.49 47.07 -45.07
CA HIS A 747 4.29 47.92 -44.18
C HIS A 747 5.22 47.13 -43.24
N LEU A 748 4.76 46.00 -42.68
CA LEU A 748 5.53 45.23 -41.69
C LEU A 748 6.55 44.27 -42.34
N ARG A 749 6.16 43.61 -43.43
CA ARG A 749 6.99 42.57 -44.09
C ARG A 749 8.35 43.09 -44.58
N PRO A 750 8.48 44.30 -45.19
CA PRO A 750 9.77 44.84 -45.59
C PRO A 750 10.74 45.06 -44.40
N LEU A 751 10.23 45.55 -43.26
CA LEU A 751 11.04 45.78 -42.06
C LEU A 751 11.47 44.46 -41.38
N VAL A 752 10.57 43.49 -41.33
CA VAL A 752 10.84 42.17 -40.73
C VAL A 752 11.79 41.33 -41.60
N ALA A 753 11.81 41.54 -42.93
CA ALA A 753 12.73 40.85 -43.83
C ALA A 753 14.20 41.12 -43.51
N ASN A 754 14.50 42.30 -42.95
CA ASN A 754 15.83 42.69 -42.48
C ASN A 754 16.17 42.17 -41.06
N GLY A 755 15.23 41.45 -40.42
CA GLY A 755 15.38 40.87 -39.10
C GLY A 755 15.98 39.45 -39.10
N VAL A 756 16.15 38.89 -37.90
CA VAL A 756 16.70 37.55 -37.69
C VAL A 756 15.58 36.51 -37.55
N ARG A 757 15.63 35.45 -38.36
CA ARG A 757 14.70 34.32 -38.25
C ARG A 757 15.09 33.42 -37.08
N VAL A 758 14.22 33.29 -36.09
CA VAL A 758 14.49 32.47 -34.88
C VAL A 758 13.97 31.03 -35.00
N ASP A 759 14.52 30.12 -34.19
CA ASP A 759 14.03 28.75 -34.07
C ASP A 759 12.70 28.65 -33.30
N ARG A 760 11.93 27.58 -33.55
CA ARG A 760 10.67 27.28 -32.87
C ARG A 760 10.84 27.18 -31.34
N THR A 761 11.98 26.66 -30.89
CA THR A 761 12.29 26.54 -29.46
C THR A 761 12.39 27.93 -28.78
N ILE A 762 13.04 28.89 -29.45
CA ILE A 762 13.17 30.27 -28.97
C ILE A 762 11.80 30.94 -28.90
N LEU A 763 11.00 30.79 -29.97
CA LEU A 763 9.64 31.31 -30.03
C LEU A 763 8.78 30.78 -28.87
N PHE A 764 8.78 29.46 -28.66
CA PHE A 764 7.99 28.82 -27.61
C PHE A 764 8.38 29.31 -26.20
N VAL A 765 9.69 29.38 -25.91
CA VAL A 765 10.20 29.87 -24.62
C VAL A 765 9.77 31.31 -24.36
N LYS A 766 9.88 32.18 -25.36
CA LYS A 766 9.51 33.60 -25.23
C LYS A 766 8.01 33.80 -25.10
N LEU A 767 7.19 33.04 -25.86
CA LEU A 767 5.73 33.06 -25.69
C LEU A 767 5.30 32.62 -24.29
N LEU A 768 5.94 31.59 -23.73
CA LEU A 768 5.68 31.17 -22.34
C LEU A 768 6.15 32.21 -21.32
N GLN A 769 7.28 32.88 -21.57
CA GLN A 769 7.78 33.94 -20.69
C GLN A 769 6.84 35.15 -20.68
N ALA A 770 6.38 35.56 -21.86
CA ALA A 770 5.40 36.62 -22.03
C ALA A 770 4.00 36.22 -21.52
N ARG A 771 3.78 34.94 -21.17
CA ARG A 771 2.45 34.39 -20.82
C ARG A 771 1.41 34.56 -21.94
N HIS A 772 1.88 34.56 -23.18
CA HIS A 772 1.04 34.77 -24.35
C HIS A 772 -0.13 33.76 -24.37
N PRO A 773 -1.37 34.20 -24.65
CA PRO A 773 -2.57 33.36 -24.53
C PRO A 773 -2.52 32.09 -25.39
N LEU A 774 -1.87 32.14 -26.55
CA LEU A 774 -1.62 30.94 -27.39
C LEU A 774 -0.74 29.89 -26.71
N ALA A 775 0.30 30.29 -25.99
CA ALA A 775 1.19 29.36 -25.30
C ALA A 775 0.53 28.76 -24.06
N LEU A 776 -0.20 29.59 -23.28
CA LEU A 776 -1.00 29.11 -22.15
C LEU A 776 -2.10 28.14 -22.60
N GLY A 777 -2.76 28.42 -23.72
CA GLY A 777 -3.75 27.51 -24.32
C GLY A 777 -3.14 26.18 -24.75
N ALA A 778 -1.96 26.19 -25.38
CA ALA A 778 -1.25 24.96 -25.74
C ALA A 778 -0.86 24.12 -24.51
N VAL A 779 -0.44 24.76 -23.41
CA VAL A 779 -0.14 24.08 -22.14
C VAL A 779 -1.40 23.47 -21.54
N ALA A 780 -2.53 24.19 -21.55
CA ALA A 780 -3.81 23.67 -21.05
C ALA A 780 -4.26 22.42 -21.82
N ILE A 781 -4.14 22.42 -23.15
CA ILE A 781 -4.43 21.26 -24.00
C ILE A 781 -3.52 20.09 -23.66
N ALA A 782 -2.21 20.31 -23.55
CA ALA A 782 -1.26 19.25 -23.23
C ALA A 782 -1.53 18.63 -21.84
N ALA A 783 -1.81 19.47 -20.83
CA ALA A 783 -2.07 19.02 -19.46
C ALA A 783 -3.36 18.19 -19.37
N THR A 784 -4.44 18.67 -19.99
CA THR A 784 -5.73 17.96 -19.99
C THR A 784 -5.70 16.65 -20.78
N SER A 785 -5.02 16.62 -21.93
CA SER A 785 -4.80 15.37 -22.68
C SER A 785 -3.96 14.36 -21.92
N ALA A 786 -2.88 14.80 -21.23
CA ALA A 786 -2.07 13.91 -20.41
C ALA A 786 -2.86 13.30 -19.25
N ALA A 787 -3.71 14.11 -18.60
CA ALA A 787 -4.59 13.64 -17.55
C ALA A 787 -5.67 12.67 -18.08
N ALA A 788 -6.20 12.90 -19.28
CA ALA A 788 -7.15 12.00 -19.92
C ALA A 788 -6.53 10.63 -20.24
N VAL A 789 -5.31 10.60 -20.79
CA VAL A 789 -4.58 9.36 -21.06
C VAL A 789 -4.29 8.59 -19.77
N ALA A 790 -3.92 9.28 -18.70
CA ALA A 790 -3.71 8.65 -17.39
C ALA A 790 -5.01 8.11 -16.77
N LEU A 791 -6.17 8.71 -17.08
CA LEU A 791 -7.46 8.20 -16.65
C LEU A 791 -7.85 6.94 -17.45
N LEU A 792 -7.56 6.91 -18.76
CA LEU A 792 -7.80 5.74 -19.61
C LEU A 792 -6.94 4.53 -19.25
N SER A 793 -5.70 4.73 -18.79
CA SER A 793 -4.86 3.62 -18.32
C SER A 793 -5.40 2.94 -17.05
N LEU A 794 -6.38 3.56 -16.37
CA LEU A 794 -7.11 2.97 -15.23
C LEU A 794 -8.38 2.19 -15.66
N GLN A 795 -8.75 2.19 -16.94
CA GLN A 795 -10.02 1.61 -17.41
C GLN A 795 -10.10 0.08 -17.27
N GLY A 796 -8.98 -0.66 -17.25
CA GLY A 796 -8.97 -2.11 -17.06
C GLY A 796 -9.26 -2.59 -15.63
N ILE A 797 -10.01 -1.81 -14.83
CA ILE A 797 -10.22 -1.99 -13.38
C ILE A 797 -11.72 -2.01 -13.01
N PHE A 798 -12.61 -1.41 -13.81
CA PHE A 798 -14.04 -1.28 -13.51
C PHE A 798 -14.90 -2.08 -14.48
#